data_AF-A0A943FWG8-F1
#
_entry.id   AF-A0A943FWG8-F1
#
_cell.length_a   1.000
_cell.length_b   1.000
_cell.length_c   1.000
_cell.angle_alpha   90.00
_cell.angle_beta   90.00
_cell.angle_gamma   90.00
#
_symmetry.space_group_name_H-M   'P 1'
#
loop_
_entity.id
_entity.type
_entity.pdbx_description
1 polymer ?
#
loop_
_entity_poly.entity_id
_entity_poly.type
_entity_poly.pdbx_seq_one_letter_code
_entity_poly.pdbx_strand_id
1 'polypeptide(L)'
;MKKKVIFSVILVILICGLMFIFGSKSFAEPLENGQEVQKDSDLTYYLTVNYDGKDYDAVESSDTQISKISSDVILVEDRIPYGLTFKGFVETNDGSIGAVKRSDGSSCAGYVVDGVNGLKYDTNTGVVSYKVKNLMAGCSLTVGIITHTPSTVDDPNTAYVEVRRDFYNSATAGERFLTSNSNTVHVFMGEENATLYNVKYEYTGDIPKGAPDVSILTSYTANSIVSVLNEVKVLGYKFSGWTSDDVSINNGSFVMPNKNVVLKGSFTKDSTYTVSYKVDGNMPNSYTKPADAKYYMGEVVNVNSLKNGDVVDGYRFLGWNVQSGNVTISTDNDFEMPAADVILVGKFERISYKVSYKFQGINIPSNWSSLLPADANYYPGDKVSVSKDPVATGYKFLGWYSEKNFTMPDSDVVIYGEWALNAGVFEPTIVEEIVNKQSSYKKGDVVNFKITVTNTATYPIKDVMVKDYNSKTKFVESNDYNIMSKSMVKIDSIPANGSVVINASYTVDDDSLKIEVNEVELVGALADNSILNTDKDYKAKVAFNIKRGNVVVNYEIVGEAPFEYVKPGSKTVEYDEKYDSEKVEYYEGYNFDGWYLDSNFKTKYKNGTRLTNNITLYGKFVKISNPITRTIHTMYHKYIFLLILGVMFVCVVLFKIVRRVKFYRMEKSARK
;
A
#
# COMPACT_ATOMS: atom_id res chain seq x y z
N MET A 1 37.11 -80.00 -43.58
CA MET A 1 36.72 -80.03 -45.01
C MET A 1 35.40 -79.26 -45.16
N LYS A 2 35.36 -78.29 -46.09
CA LYS A 2 34.25 -77.41 -46.54
C LYS A 2 33.75 -76.23 -45.67
N LYS A 3 34.10 -75.04 -46.16
CA LYS A 3 33.57 -73.68 -45.91
C LYS A 3 32.14 -73.48 -46.47
N LYS A 4 31.41 -72.52 -45.87
CA LYS A 4 30.54 -71.43 -46.42
C LYS A 4 30.07 -70.65 -45.17
N VAL A 5 30.43 -69.39 -44.82
CA VAL A 5 30.47 -68.05 -45.46
C VAL A 5 29.15 -67.65 -46.14
N ILE A 6 28.41 -66.70 -45.55
CA ILE A 6 28.25 -65.28 -46.00
C ILE A 6 27.20 -64.52 -45.12
N PHE A 7 27.68 -63.41 -44.52
CA PHE A 7 27.09 -62.10 -44.15
C PHE A 7 25.74 -61.93 -43.41
N SER A 8 25.78 -61.19 -42.29
CA SER A 8 25.11 -59.86 -42.19
C SER A 8 25.56 -59.03 -40.96
N VAL A 9 26.03 -57.81 -41.24
CA VAL A 9 25.95 -56.48 -40.58
C VAL A 9 25.64 -56.35 -39.07
N ILE A 10 26.36 -55.39 -38.45
CA ILE A 10 26.07 -54.47 -37.30
C ILE A 10 27.27 -54.54 -36.34
N LEU A 11 27.96 -53.52 -35.85
CA LEU A 11 28.02 -52.05 -35.99
C LEU A 11 29.22 -51.67 -35.10
N VAL A 12 30.23 -51.01 -35.64
CA VAL A 12 31.41 -50.53 -34.91
C VAL A 12 31.01 -49.30 -34.08
N ILE A 13 31.28 -49.30 -32.77
CA ILE A 13 31.45 -48.05 -32.02
C ILE A 13 32.86 -48.01 -31.44
N LEU A 14 33.49 -46.89 -31.79
CA LEU A 14 34.85 -46.44 -31.65
C LEU A 14 35.23 -46.26 -30.16
N ILE A 15 36.27 -46.94 -29.68
CA ILE A 15 37.01 -46.54 -28.48
C ILE A 15 38.31 -45.91 -28.98
N CYS A 16 38.41 -44.59 -28.87
CA CYS A 16 39.65 -43.88 -29.10
C CYS A 16 39.81 -42.79 -28.04
N GLY A 17 40.92 -42.87 -27.29
CA GLY A 17 41.59 -41.70 -26.74
C GLY A 17 41.64 -41.63 -25.22
N LEU A 18 42.70 -42.18 -24.63
CA LEU A 18 43.66 -41.42 -23.82
C LEU A 18 44.82 -42.32 -23.34
N MET A 19 45.91 -42.29 -24.10
CA MET A 19 47.26 -42.54 -23.55
C MET A 19 47.72 -41.24 -22.89
N PHE A 20 48.01 -41.26 -21.58
CA PHE A 20 49.10 -40.48 -20.96
C PHE A 20 49.52 -41.13 -19.62
N ILE A 21 50.70 -41.77 -19.65
CA ILE A 21 51.81 -41.82 -18.67
C ILE A 21 51.47 -41.89 -17.17
N PHE A 22 51.75 -43.03 -16.51
CA PHE A 22 52.70 -43.22 -15.38
C PHE A 22 52.54 -44.64 -14.77
N GLY A 23 53.67 -45.33 -14.57
CA GLY A 23 53.91 -46.33 -13.51
C GLY A 23 53.12 -47.65 -13.52
N SER A 24 53.81 -48.75 -13.86
CA SER A 24 53.56 -50.12 -13.37
C SER A 24 52.15 -50.44 -12.85
N LYS A 25 51.19 -50.67 -13.75
CA LYS A 25 49.93 -51.33 -13.39
C LYS A 25 49.99 -52.77 -13.88
N SER A 26 50.12 -53.69 -12.93
CA SER A 26 49.75 -55.09 -13.14
C SER A 26 48.29 -55.09 -13.59
N PHE A 27 48.03 -55.54 -14.82
CA PHE A 27 46.66 -55.72 -15.27
C PHE A 27 46.13 -56.98 -14.58
N ALA A 28 45.16 -56.83 -13.68
CA ALA A 28 44.45 -57.98 -13.12
C ALA A 28 43.61 -58.62 -14.23
N GLU A 29 43.76 -59.94 -14.42
CA GLU A 29 42.93 -60.69 -15.36
C GLU A 29 41.53 -60.91 -14.74
N PRO A 30 40.43 -60.62 -15.48
CA PRO A 30 39.09 -60.94 -14.99
C PRO A 30 38.92 -62.46 -14.86
N LEU A 31 38.45 -62.90 -13.69
CA LEU A 31 38.20 -64.32 -13.41
C LEU A 31 36.78 -64.71 -13.81
N GLU A 32 36.63 -65.86 -14.44
CA GLU A 32 35.33 -66.49 -14.68
C GLU A 32 34.81 -67.18 -13.43
N ASN A 33 33.49 -67.30 -13.31
CA ASN A 33 32.87 -68.02 -12.21
C ASN A 33 33.20 -69.53 -12.31
N GLY A 34 33.69 -70.10 -11.22
CA GLY A 34 34.19 -71.48 -11.16
C GLY A 34 35.61 -71.65 -11.65
N GLN A 35 36.40 -70.58 -11.79
CA GLN A 35 37.80 -70.66 -12.21
C GLN A 35 38.72 -71.10 -11.06
N GLU A 36 39.75 -71.89 -11.38
CA GLU A 36 40.83 -72.21 -10.45
C GLU A 36 41.75 -70.99 -10.24
N VAL A 37 42.03 -70.65 -8.99
CA VAL A 37 42.93 -69.56 -8.59
C VAL A 37 44.25 -70.09 -8.03
N GLN A 38 45.31 -69.30 -8.21
CA GLN A 38 46.62 -69.64 -7.69
C GLN A 38 46.67 -69.49 -6.16
N LYS A 39 47.49 -70.33 -5.53
CA LYS A 39 47.85 -70.20 -4.11
C LYS A 39 48.68 -68.94 -3.90
N ASP A 40 48.63 -68.36 -2.71
CA ASP A 40 49.44 -67.20 -2.32
C ASP A 40 49.29 -66.01 -3.30
N SER A 41 48.05 -65.75 -3.77
CA SER A 41 47.74 -64.70 -4.76
C SER A 41 46.62 -63.78 -4.29
N ASP A 42 46.72 -62.49 -4.68
CA ASP A 42 45.70 -61.50 -4.38
C ASP A 42 44.51 -61.63 -5.34
N LEU A 43 43.30 -61.64 -4.79
CA LEU A 43 42.03 -61.63 -5.51
C LEU A 43 41.28 -60.34 -5.20
N THR A 44 40.78 -59.67 -6.23
CA THR A 44 39.92 -58.49 -6.06
C THR A 44 38.53 -58.78 -6.61
N TYR A 45 37.50 -58.56 -5.81
CA TYR A 45 36.11 -58.60 -6.26
C TYR A 45 35.40 -57.30 -5.94
N TYR A 46 34.29 -57.05 -6.63
CA TYR A 46 33.57 -55.79 -6.55
C TYR A 46 32.14 -56.02 -6.10
N LEU A 47 31.70 -55.24 -5.11
CA LEU A 47 30.33 -55.15 -4.70
C LEU A 47 29.71 -53.90 -5.31
N THR A 48 28.75 -54.10 -6.21
CA THR A 48 28.02 -53.01 -6.87
C THR A 48 26.59 -52.97 -6.37
N VAL A 49 26.23 -51.87 -5.70
CA VAL A 49 24.86 -51.59 -5.27
C VAL A 49 24.15 -50.85 -6.39
N ASN A 50 23.12 -51.46 -6.95
CA ASN A 50 22.24 -50.84 -7.94
C ASN A 50 20.94 -50.43 -7.24
N TYR A 51 20.56 -49.16 -7.35
CA TYR A 51 19.31 -48.67 -6.77
C TYR A 51 18.29 -48.41 -7.87
N ASP A 52 17.20 -49.17 -7.87
CA ASP A 52 16.11 -49.06 -8.83
C ASP A 52 15.07 -48.00 -8.44
N GLY A 53 15.10 -47.51 -7.20
CA GLY A 53 14.12 -46.53 -6.69
C GLY A 53 12.76 -47.15 -6.40
N LYS A 54 12.71 -48.45 -6.12
CA LYS A 54 11.51 -49.16 -5.71
C LYS A 54 11.40 -49.21 -4.18
N ASP A 55 10.33 -48.64 -3.62
CA ASP A 55 10.07 -48.75 -2.18
C ASP A 55 9.37 -50.09 -1.81
N TYR A 56 9.16 -50.32 -0.51
CA TYR A 56 8.50 -51.53 0.02
C TYR A 56 7.10 -51.78 -0.59
N ASP A 57 6.40 -50.70 -0.94
CA ASP A 57 5.06 -50.72 -1.52
C ASP A 57 5.06 -50.84 -3.06
N ALA A 58 6.24 -51.06 -3.65
CA ALA A 58 6.48 -51.24 -5.08
C ALA A 58 6.16 -49.99 -5.94
N VAL A 59 6.32 -48.79 -5.38
CA VAL A 59 6.35 -47.56 -6.18
C VAL A 59 7.69 -47.49 -6.89
N GLU A 60 7.69 -47.56 -8.22
CA GLU A 60 8.91 -47.64 -9.05
C GLU A 60 9.21 -46.31 -9.75
N SER A 61 10.44 -45.81 -9.59
CA SER A 61 11.04 -44.86 -10.54
C SER A 61 11.62 -45.65 -11.72
N SER A 62 11.64 -45.08 -12.93
CA SER A 62 12.23 -45.75 -14.10
C SER A 62 13.46 -45.01 -14.62
N ASP A 63 14.26 -45.69 -15.46
CA ASP A 63 15.43 -45.10 -16.11
C ASP A 63 15.09 -43.90 -17.04
N THR A 64 13.82 -43.74 -17.40
CA THR A 64 13.32 -42.63 -18.25
C THR A 64 12.48 -41.61 -17.49
N GLN A 65 12.10 -41.90 -16.23
CA GLN A 65 11.27 -41.04 -15.41
C GLN A 65 11.86 -40.97 -14.00
N ILE A 66 12.62 -39.90 -13.73
CA ILE A 66 13.27 -39.64 -12.45
C ILE A 66 12.29 -38.86 -11.57
N SER A 67 11.47 -39.54 -10.78
CA SER A 67 11.12 -38.99 -9.47
C SER A 67 12.42 -38.90 -8.67
N LYS A 68 12.65 -37.82 -7.91
CA LYS A 68 13.85 -37.65 -7.06
C LYS A 68 13.80 -38.62 -5.86
N ILE A 69 13.83 -39.93 -6.13
CA ILE A 69 13.86 -40.98 -5.13
C ILE A 69 15.33 -41.33 -4.91
N SER A 70 15.76 -41.19 -3.68
CA SER A 70 17.10 -41.56 -3.22
C SER A 70 16.96 -42.52 -2.04
N SER A 71 17.92 -43.42 -1.91
CA SER A 71 18.03 -44.26 -0.72
C SER A 71 18.27 -43.39 0.53
N ASP A 72 17.79 -43.85 1.67
CA ASP A 72 18.14 -43.30 2.98
C ASP A 72 19.56 -43.77 3.36
N VAL A 73 19.70 -44.94 4.00
CA VAL A 73 20.99 -45.56 4.29
C VAL A 73 20.93 -47.06 3.99
N ILE A 74 21.73 -47.49 3.02
CA ILE A 74 21.92 -48.89 2.66
C ILE A 74 23.17 -49.39 3.39
N LEU A 75 23.01 -50.37 4.28
CA LEU A 75 24.11 -51.11 4.88
C LEU A 75 24.47 -52.29 3.98
N VAL A 76 25.71 -52.32 3.48
CA VAL A 76 26.23 -53.45 2.70
C VAL A 76 27.15 -54.26 3.58
N GLU A 77 26.98 -55.58 3.59
CA GLU A 77 27.77 -56.53 4.37
C GLU A 77 28.13 -57.73 3.51
N ASP A 78 29.37 -58.18 3.59
CA ASP A 78 29.84 -59.43 2.98
C ASP A 78 30.78 -60.14 3.95
N ARG A 79 30.63 -61.45 4.08
CA ARG A 79 31.51 -62.27 4.91
C ARG A 79 32.57 -62.89 4.02
N ILE A 80 33.84 -62.55 4.29
CA ILE A 80 34.96 -63.13 3.57
C ILE A 80 34.96 -64.66 3.75
N PRO A 81 35.00 -65.45 2.65
CA PRO A 81 35.02 -66.90 2.70
C PRO A 81 36.17 -67.43 3.54
N TYR A 82 35.93 -68.55 4.23
CA TYR A 82 36.94 -69.18 5.07
C TYR A 82 38.20 -69.56 4.25
N GLY A 83 39.37 -69.11 4.72
CA GLY A 83 40.65 -69.32 4.06
C GLY A 83 41.16 -68.14 3.24
N LEU A 84 40.28 -67.22 2.82
CA LEU A 84 40.72 -65.95 2.24
C LEU A 84 41.10 -64.99 3.36
N THR A 85 42.23 -64.31 3.19
CA THR A 85 42.66 -63.26 4.11
C THR A 85 42.29 -61.89 3.54
N PHE A 86 41.53 -61.08 4.27
CA PHE A 86 41.26 -59.69 3.87
C PHE A 86 42.55 -58.87 3.87
N LYS A 87 42.83 -58.16 2.77
CA LYS A 87 44.02 -57.31 2.59
C LYS A 87 43.68 -55.82 2.65
N GLY A 88 42.49 -55.44 2.23
CA GLY A 88 42.07 -54.05 2.17
C GLY A 88 40.94 -53.82 1.18
N PHE A 89 40.59 -52.55 1.01
CA PHE A 89 39.68 -52.09 -0.04
C PHE A 89 40.49 -51.46 -1.18
N VAL A 90 39.89 -51.41 -2.37
CA VAL A 90 40.46 -50.65 -3.49
C VAL A 90 40.38 -49.16 -3.16
N GLU A 91 41.54 -48.51 -3.08
CA GLU A 91 41.64 -47.09 -2.72
C GLU A 91 41.36 -46.16 -3.92
N THR A 92 40.78 -45.00 -3.64
CA THR A 92 40.63 -43.89 -4.60
C THR A 92 41.59 -42.75 -4.23
N ASN A 93 42.16 -42.08 -5.24
CA ASN A 93 43.18 -41.04 -5.03
C ASN A 93 42.68 -39.83 -4.22
N ASP A 94 41.37 -39.60 -4.20
CA ASP A 94 40.71 -38.49 -3.49
C ASP A 94 40.01 -38.93 -2.20
N GLY A 95 40.08 -40.23 -1.84
CA GLY A 95 39.45 -40.81 -0.67
C GLY A 95 37.91 -40.83 -0.71
N SER A 96 37.30 -40.43 -1.84
CA SER A 96 35.85 -40.42 -2.02
C SER A 96 35.39 -41.63 -2.82
N ILE A 97 34.20 -42.13 -2.51
CA ILE A 97 33.54 -43.21 -3.27
C ILE A 97 32.12 -42.75 -3.57
N GLY A 98 31.91 -42.31 -4.82
CA GLY A 98 30.66 -41.75 -5.31
C GLY A 98 29.94 -42.65 -6.32
N ALA A 99 28.65 -42.38 -6.52
CA ALA A 99 27.82 -43.12 -7.45
C ALA A 99 27.93 -42.60 -8.89
N VAL A 100 27.67 -43.50 -9.83
CA VAL A 100 27.58 -43.21 -11.27
C VAL A 100 26.25 -43.69 -11.84
N LYS A 101 25.76 -43.04 -12.89
CA LYS A 101 24.55 -43.47 -13.59
C LYS A 101 24.80 -44.77 -14.33
N ARG A 102 23.83 -45.68 -14.28
CA ARG A 102 23.87 -46.94 -15.03
C ARG A 102 23.86 -46.75 -16.54
N SER A 103 23.30 -45.63 -17.02
CA SER A 103 23.11 -45.35 -18.45
C SER A 103 24.38 -44.97 -19.19
N ASP A 104 25.21 -44.11 -18.58
CA ASP A 104 26.34 -43.45 -19.25
C ASP A 104 27.61 -43.36 -18.39
N GLY A 105 27.58 -43.87 -17.15
CA GLY A 105 28.71 -43.82 -16.22
C GLY A 105 29.04 -42.41 -15.69
N SER A 106 28.21 -41.40 -15.98
CA SER A 106 28.40 -40.05 -15.44
C SER A 106 28.11 -40.02 -13.93
N SER A 107 28.74 -39.08 -13.21
CA SER A 107 28.50 -38.92 -11.77
C SER A 107 27.01 -38.66 -11.46
N CYS A 108 26.53 -39.25 -10.38
CA CYS A 108 25.20 -39.00 -9.85
C CYS A 108 25.18 -39.02 -8.31
N ALA A 109 24.02 -38.71 -7.72
CA ALA A 109 23.88 -38.66 -6.27
C ALA A 109 23.97 -40.07 -5.65
N GLY A 110 24.83 -40.18 -4.65
CA GLY A 110 25.10 -41.40 -3.89
C GLY A 110 26.55 -41.46 -3.45
N TYR A 111 26.80 -41.82 -2.19
CA TYR A 111 28.15 -41.88 -1.65
C TYR A 111 28.26 -42.87 -0.49
N VAL A 112 29.48 -43.38 -0.27
CA VAL A 112 29.82 -44.11 0.96
C VAL A 112 29.94 -43.11 2.10
N VAL A 113 29.21 -43.32 3.20
CA VAL A 113 29.29 -42.49 4.42
C VAL A 113 30.72 -42.53 4.95
N ASP A 114 31.32 -41.37 5.18
CA ASP A 114 32.74 -41.20 5.57
C ASP A 114 33.77 -41.65 4.51
N GLY A 115 33.36 -41.86 3.26
CA GLY A 115 34.25 -42.22 2.15
C GLY A 115 35.02 -43.52 2.43
N VAL A 116 36.31 -43.56 2.10
CA VAL A 116 37.18 -44.72 2.39
C VAL A 116 37.26 -45.06 3.88
N ASN A 117 37.12 -44.08 4.78
CA ASN A 117 37.14 -44.31 6.23
C ASN A 117 35.87 -45.00 6.76
N GLY A 118 34.80 -44.99 5.95
CA GLY A 118 33.55 -45.67 6.24
C GLY A 118 33.57 -47.16 5.93
N LEU A 119 34.57 -47.64 5.18
CA LEU A 119 34.75 -49.04 4.85
C LEU A 119 35.38 -49.77 6.05
N LYS A 120 34.76 -50.86 6.50
CA LYS A 120 35.16 -51.57 7.72
C LYS A 120 35.36 -53.05 7.45
N TYR A 121 36.33 -53.64 8.14
CA TYR A 121 36.50 -55.09 8.25
C TYR A 121 36.54 -55.46 9.74
N ASP A 122 35.67 -56.36 10.16
CA ASP A 122 35.68 -56.92 11.51
C ASP A 122 36.45 -58.23 11.51
N THR A 123 37.61 -58.23 12.17
CA THR A 123 38.52 -59.38 12.26
C THR A 123 37.92 -60.55 13.04
N ASN A 124 36.93 -60.32 13.90
CA ASN A 124 36.32 -61.39 14.70
C ASN A 124 35.25 -62.14 13.90
N THR A 125 34.51 -61.44 13.06
CA THR A 125 33.38 -61.99 12.31
C THR A 125 33.72 -62.30 10.85
N GLY A 126 34.84 -61.78 10.35
CA GLY A 126 35.26 -61.88 8.96
C GLY A 126 34.41 -61.04 8.01
N VAL A 127 33.66 -60.07 8.54
CA VAL A 127 32.67 -59.30 7.76
C VAL A 127 33.28 -57.96 7.32
N VAL A 128 33.20 -57.69 6.02
CA VAL A 128 33.35 -56.33 5.49
C VAL A 128 32.00 -55.62 5.51
N SER A 129 31.98 -54.35 5.89
CA SER A 129 30.75 -53.57 5.94
C SER A 129 30.97 -52.10 5.59
N TYR A 130 29.96 -51.48 4.96
CA TYR A 130 29.94 -50.05 4.67
C TYR A 130 28.51 -49.54 4.49
N LYS A 131 28.34 -48.22 4.63
CA LYS A 131 27.03 -47.56 4.48
C LYS A 131 27.02 -46.69 3.24
N VAL A 132 26.01 -46.85 2.40
CA VAL A 132 25.74 -46.01 1.23
C VAL A 132 24.56 -45.11 1.54
N LYS A 133 24.69 -43.81 1.25
CA LYS A 133 23.64 -42.81 1.49
C LYS A 133 23.29 -42.04 0.23
N ASN A 134 22.02 -41.67 0.11
CA ASN A 134 21.50 -40.83 -0.96
C ASN A 134 21.77 -41.39 -2.37
N LEU A 135 21.76 -42.72 -2.52
CA LEU A 135 21.94 -43.37 -3.82
C LEU A 135 20.66 -43.16 -4.62
N MET A 136 20.75 -42.38 -5.69
CA MET A 136 19.59 -41.99 -6.49
C MET A 136 19.13 -43.15 -7.39
N ALA A 137 17.82 -43.23 -7.66
CA ALA A 137 17.28 -44.20 -8.59
C ALA A 137 17.99 -44.14 -9.96
N GLY A 138 18.36 -45.29 -10.50
CA GLY A 138 19.13 -45.39 -11.74
C GLY A 138 20.65 -45.28 -11.57
N CYS A 139 21.15 -45.10 -10.34
CA CYS A 139 22.57 -45.06 -10.01
C CYS A 139 23.13 -46.37 -9.46
N SER A 140 24.44 -46.51 -9.61
CA SER A 140 25.23 -47.60 -9.06
C SER A 140 26.39 -47.06 -8.23
N LEU A 141 26.70 -47.74 -7.13
CA LEU A 141 27.92 -47.51 -6.34
C LEU A 141 28.71 -48.80 -6.20
N THR A 142 30.02 -48.75 -6.49
CA THR A 142 30.89 -49.93 -6.49
C THR A 142 32.02 -49.78 -5.47
N VAL A 143 32.24 -50.82 -4.65
CA VAL A 143 33.39 -50.93 -3.75
C VAL A 143 34.18 -52.19 -4.11
N GLY A 144 35.50 -52.06 -4.25
CA GLY A 144 36.41 -53.19 -4.48
C GLY A 144 37.00 -53.70 -3.18
N ILE A 145 37.04 -55.02 -3.01
CA ILE A 145 37.59 -55.72 -1.84
C ILE A 145 38.74 -56.60 -2.29
N ILE A 146 39.88 -56.47 -1.61
CA ILE A 146 41.11 -57.20 -1.89
C ILE A 146 41.27 -58.30 -0.83
N THR A 147 41.40 -59.53 -1.28
CA THR A 147 41.64 -60.72 -0.46
C THR A 147 42.88 -61.44 -0.96
N HIS A 148 43.41 -62.36 -0.16
CA HIS A 148 44.59 -63.15 -0.47
C HIS A 148 44.30 -64.63 -0.26
N THR A 149 44.64 -65.47 -1.24
CA THR A 149 44.48 -66.93 -1.16
C THR A 149 45.54 -67.55 -0.25
N PRO A 150 45.24 -68.66 0.42
CA PRO A 150 46.21 -69.33 1.28
C PRO A 150 47.34 -69.97 0.46
N SER A 151 48.49 -70.21 1.11
CA SER A 151 49.64 -70.85 0.49
C SER A 151 49.45 -72.37 0.29
N THR A 152 48.51 -72.99 1.01
CA THR A 152 48.13 -74.40 0.90
C THR A 152 46.62 -74.56 0.73
N VAL A 153 46.20 -75.66 0.10
CA VAL A 153 44.77 -76.01 -0.03
C VAL A 153 44.25 -76.52 1.32
N ASP A 154 45.02 -77.40 1.94
CA ASP A 154 44.76 -77.94 3.27
C ASP A 154 45.02 -76.90 4.37
N ASP A 155 44.11 -76.82 5.34
CA ASP A 155 44.27 -75.95 6.51
C ASP A 155 45.08 -76.66 7.60
N PRO A 156 46.32 -76.24 7.86
CA PRO A 156 47.15 -76.88 8.88
C PRO A 156 46.61 -76.70 10.31
N ASN A 157 45.65 -75.80 10.52
CA ASN A 157 45.06 -75.53 11.83
C ASN A 157 43.82 -76.40 12.12
N THR A 158 43.42 -77.25 11.16
CA THR A 158 42.28 -78.14 11.33
C THR A 158 42.72 -79.59 11.31
N ALA A 159 41.93 -80.47 11.94
CA ALA A 159 42.20 -81.92 11.91
C ALA A 159 41.69 -82.59 10.63
N TYR A 160 41.10 -81.82 9.72
CA TYR A 160 40.47 -82.32 8.51
C TYR A 160 41.37 -82.02 7.31
N VAL A 161 41.54 -83.00 6.42
CA VAL A 161 42.37 -82.84 5.23
C VAL A 161 41.52 -82.40 4.05
N GLU A 162 41.84 -81.24 3.48
CA GLU A 162 41.17 -80.69 2.29
C GLU A 162 42.01 -80.91 1.02
N VAL A 163 41.37 -81.41 -0.04
CA VAL A 163 42.00 -81.57 -1.38
C VAL A 163 41.62 -80.45 -2.35
N ARG A 164 40.57 -79.71 -2.00
CA ARG A 164 40.03 -78.56 -2.75
C ARG A 164 39.42 -77.59 -1.75
N ARG A 165 39.50 -76.30 -2.06
CA ARG A 165 38.82 -75.26 -1.31
C ARG A 165 38.03 -74.37 -2.27
N ASP A 166 36.75 -74.21 -1.98
CA ASP A 166 35.83 -73.41 -2.77
C ASP A 166 35.49 -72.11 -2.04
N PHE A 167 35.67 -70.99 -2.73
CA PHE A 167 35.42 -69.65 -2.21
C PHE A 167 34.17 -69.09 -2.87
N TYR A 168 33.08 -69.01 -2.11
CA TYR A 168 31.82 -68.41 -2.56
C TYR A 168 31.62 -67.07 -1.85
N ASN A 169 31.64 -65.98 -2.59
CA ASN A 169 31.37 -64.64 -2.07
C ASN A 169 29.95 -64.21 -2.43
N SER A 170 29.23 -63.69 -1.45
CA SER A 170 27.89 -63.14 -1.61
C SER A 170 27.65 -62.07 -0.55
N ALA A 171 27.15 -60.91 -0.96
CA ALA A 171 26.88 -59.80 -0.08
C ALA A 171 25.37 -59.63 0.16
N THR A 172 25.05 -59.00 1.27
CA THR A 172 23.72 -58.51 1.61
C THR A 172 23.73 -56.98 1.59
N ALA A 173 22.74 -56.38 0.92
CA ALA A 173 22.47 -54.95 0.98
C ALA A 173 21.13 -54.74 1.69
N GLY A 174 21.14 -54.06 2.82
CA GLY A 174 19.98 -53.81 3.66
C GLY A 174 19.65 -52.33 3.77
N GLU A 175 18.43 -51.96 3.43
CA GLU A 175 17.88 -50.63 3.69
C GLU A 175 16.67 -50.77 4.61
N ARG A 176 16.77 -50.23 5.83
CA ARG A 176 15.75 -50.40 6.88
C ARG A 176 15.43 -51.90 7.10
N PHE A 177 14.29 -52.37 6.59
CA PHE A 177 13.81 -53.75 6.70
C PHE A 177 13.75 -54.48 5.36
N LEU A 178 14.29 -53.88 4.30
CA LEU A 178 14.49 -54.54 3.02
C LEU A 178 15.90 -55.11 3.00
N THR A 179 16.03 -56.37 2.59
CA THR A 179 17.33 -57.02 2.36
C THR A 179 17.34 -57.58 0.95
N SER A 180 18.41 -57.31 0.22
CA SER A 180 18.68 -57.92 -1.07
C SER A 180 20.01 -58.65 -1.04
N ASN A 181 20.07 -59.80 -1.71
CA ASN A 181 21.30 -60.58 -1.88
C ASN A 181 21.95 -60.22 -3.21
N SER A 182 23.27 -60.11 -3.23
CA SER A 182 24.00 -60.06 -4.49
C SER A 182 23.90 -61.40 -5.22
N ASN A 183 24.33 -61.42 -6.48
CA ASN A 183 24.75 -62.68 -7.09
C ASN A 183 25.92 -63.27 -6.27
N THR A 184 26.14 -64.57 -6.42
CA THR A 184 27.32 -65.23 -5.83
C THR A 184 28.39 -65.40 -6.89
N VAL A 185 29.62 -65.10 -6.51
CA VAL A 185 30.81 -65.38 -7.32
C VAL A 185 31.60 -66.49 -6.66
N HIS A 186 32.11 -67.41 -7.49
CA HIS A 186 32.79 -68.61 -7.06
C HIS A 186 34.14 -68.74 -7.76
N VAL A 187 35.16 -69.05 -6.99
CA VAL A 187 36.47 -69.51 -7.46
C VAL A 187 36.95 -70.63 -6.54
N PHE A 188 37.90 -71.44 -6.98
CA PHE A 188 38.40 -72.56 -6.17
C PHE A 188 39.91 -72.73 -6.29
N MET A 189 40.51 -73.49 -5.38
CA MET A 189 41.91 -73.92 -5.47
C MET A 189 42.03 -75.42 -5.17
N GLY A 190 42.93 -76.12 -5.85
CA GLY A 190 43.16 -77.55 -5.64
C GLY A 190 42.49 -78.41 -6.70
N GLU A 191 42.01 -79.59 -6.33
CA GLU A 191 41.55 -80.58 -7.30
C GLU A 191 40.30 -80.15 -8.09
N GLU A 192 40.45 -79.98 -9.41
CA GLU A 192 39.35 -79.62 -10.32
C GLU A 192 38.21 -80.65 -10.32
N ASN A 193 38.53 -81.94 -10.27
CA ASN A 193 37.59 -83.05 -10.39
C ASN A 193 37.20 -83.70 -9.04
N ALA A 194 37.27 -82.94 -7.95
CA ALA A 194 36.89 -83.44 -6.63
C ALA A 194 35.38 -83.76 -6.53
N THR A 195 35.02 -84.70 -5.64
CA THR A 195 33.60 -84.99 -5.37
C THR A 195 32.99 -83.86 -4.53
N LEU A 196 32.01 -83.16 -5.10
CA LEU A 196 31.32 -82.05 -4.45
C LEU A 196 29.96 -82.48 -3.89
N TYR A 197 29.60 -81.91 -2.75
CA TYR A 197 28.32 -82.05 -2.10
C TYR A 197 27.64 -80.68 -2.01
N ASN A 198 26.31 -80.66 -2.17
CA ASN A 198 25.54 -79.44 -2.25
C ASN A 198 25.10 -78.92 -0.88
N VAL A 199 25.12 -77.61 -0.72
CA VAL A 199 24.53 -76.87 0.40
C VAL A 199 23.34 -76.09 -0.15
N LYS A 200 22.15 -76.39 0.36
CA LYS A 200 20.89 -75.77 -0.06
C LYS A 200 20.30 -74.97 1.10
N TYR A 201 19.79 -73.77 0.80
CA TYR A 201 19.05 -72.95 1.75
C TYR A 201 17.56 -72.96 1.41
N GLU A 202 16.70 -73.03 2.43
CA GLU A 202 15.26 -72.89 2.28
C GLU A 202 14.63 -72.20 3.48
N TYR A 203 13.57 -71.42 3.24
CA TYR A 203 12.73 -70.90 4.31
C TYR A 203 11.60 -71.86 4.64
N THR A 204 11.23 -71.88 5.91
CA THR A 204 10.19 -72.74 6.47
C THR A 204 9.18 -71.92 7.27
N GLY A 205 7.95 -72.42 7.39
CA GLY A 205 6.86 -71.73 8.08
C GLY A 205 6.24 -70.60 7.25
N ASP A 206 5.77 -69.55 7.94
CA ASP A 206 5.19 -68.36 7.31
C ASP A 206 6.31 -67.46 6.76
N ILE A 207 6.51 -67.50 5.44
CA ILE A 207 7.53 -66.72 4.76
C ILE A 207 7.00 -65.31 4.51
N PRO A 208 7.64 -64.26 5.06
CA PRO A 208 7.16 -62.90 4.90
C PRO A 208 7.38 -62.39 3.47
N LYS A 209 6.45 -61.56 2.99
CA LYS A 209 6.57 -60.88 1.69
C LYS A 209 7.82 -60.00 1.71
N GLY A 210 8.68 -60.13 0.70
CA GLY A 210 9.94 -59.40 0.60
C GLY A 210 11.14 -60.10 1.26
N ALA A 211 10.99 -61.34 1.74
CA ALA A 211 12.16 -62.16 2.05
C ALA A 211 13.04 -62.36 0.80
N PRO A 212 14.37 -62.19 0.90
CA PRO A 212 15.29 -62.31 -0.23
C PRO A 212 15.34 -63.74 -0.75
N ASP A 213 15.62 -63.92 -2.03
CA ASP A 213 15.79 -65.25 -2.59
C ASP A 213 17.06 -65.91 -2.02
N VAL A 214 16.92 -67.17 -1.60
CA VAL A 214 17.99 -68.02 -1.04
C VAL A 214 18.15 -69.32 -1.83
N SER A 215 17.53 -69.44 -3.00
CA SER A 215 17.55 -70.65 -3.83
C SER A 215 18.93 -70.99 -4.42
N ILE A 216 19.97 -70.25 -4.05
CA ILE A 216 21.32 -70.52 -4.50
C ILE A 216 21.82 -71.86 -3.98
N LEU A 217 22.38 -72.65 -4.90
CA LEU A 217 23.08 -73.88 -4.62
C LEU A 217 24.58 -73.62 -4.62
N THR A 218 25.24 -73.89 -3.50
CA THR A 218 26.71 -73.92 -3.41
C THR A 218 27.17 -75.35 -3.21
N SER A 219 28.40 -75.65 -3.64
CA SER A 219 28.92 -77.02 -3.63
C SER A 219 30.37 -77.03 -3.12
N TYR A 220 30.66 -77.94 -2.19
CA TYR A 220 31.97 -78.04 -1.52
C TYR A 220 32.43 -79.49 -1.45
N THR A 221 33.74 -79.70 -1.34
CA THR A 221 34.26 -81.01 -0.92
C THR A 221 33.92 -81.29 0.53
N ALA A 222 33.84 -82.58 0.88
CA ALA A 222 33.82 -82.96 2.30
C ALA A 222 35.06 -82.42 3.01
N ASN A 223 34.96 -82.23 4.33
CA ASN A 223 35.96 -81.64 5.21
C ASN A 223 36.18 -80.13 5.09
N SER A 224 35.64 -79.48 4.05
CA SER A 224 35.76 -78.04 3.91
C SER A 224 34.92 -77.29 4.96
N ILE A 225 35.44 -76.17 5.45
CA ILE A 225 34.70 -75.28 6.36
C ILE A 225 33.81 -74.34 5.52
N VAL A 226 32.51 -74.40 5.76
CA VAL A 226 31.48 -73.65 5.04
C VAL A 226 30.91 -72.56 5.94
N SER A 227 30.98 -71.31 5.49
CA SER A 227 30.30 -70.17 6.13
C SER A 227 28.81 -70.17 5.82
N VAL A 228 27.99 -69.91 6.83
CA VAL A 228 26.53 -69.77 6.70
C VAL A 228 26.18 -68.35 6.26
N LEU A 229 25.14 -68.20 5.43
CA LEU A 229 24.60 -66.90 5.00
C LEU A 229 24.27 -65.99 6.19
N ASN A 230 24.40 -64.67 5.97
CA ASN A 230 24.08 -63.64 6.95
C ASN A 230 22.59 -63.68 7.37
N GLU A 231 22.30 -63.08 8.52
CA GLU A 231 20.92 -62.90 8.99
C GLU A 231 20.13 -61.98 8.03
N VAL A 232 18.84 -62.26 7.91
CA VAL A 232 17.94 -61.55 7.00
C VAL A 232 17.04 -60.61 7.78
N LYS A 233 16.85 -59.38 7.28
CA LYS A 233 15.91 -58.40 7.86
C LYS A 233 14.68 -58.27 6.97
N VAL A 234 13.50 -58.46 7.55
CA VAL A 234 12.20 -58.30 6.87
C VAL A 234 11.24 -57.54 7.78
N LEU A 235 10.47 -56.60 7.21
CA LEU A 235 9.58 -55.72 7.97
C LEU A 235 8.53 -56.52 8.75
N GLY A 236 8.46 -56.31 10.07
CA GLY A 236 7.49 -56.97 10.93
C GLY A 236 7.80 -58.42 11.27
N TYR A 237 9.03 -58.88 11.00
CA TYR A 237 9.47 -60.24 11.33
C TYR A 237 10.90 -60.26 11.87
N LYS A 238 11.10 -61.06 12.91
CA LYS A 238 12.41 -61.43 13.42
C LYS A 238 12.88 -62.74 12.78
N PHE A 239 14.04 -62.73 12.12
CA PHE A 239 14.67 -63.95 11.61
C PHE A 239 15.21 -64.79 12.77
N SER A 240 14.96 -66.10 12.74
CA SER A 240 15.31 -67.02 13.82
C SER A 240 16.69 -67.66 13.65
N GLY A 241 17.42 -67.32 12.59
CA GLY A 241 18.70 -67.92 12.22
C GLY A 241 18.54 -69.14 11.31
N TRP A 242 19.69 -69.63 10.82
CA TRP A 242 19.79 -70.84 10.03
C TRP A 242 20.02 -72.05 10.93
N THR A 243 19.30 -73.14 10.64
CA THR A 243 19.42 -74.42 11.36
C THR A 243 19.55 -75.57 10.37
N SER A 244 20.12 -76.69 10.78
CA SER A 244 20.21 -77.89 9.92
C SER A 244 20.07 -79.15 10.75
N ASP A 245 19.42 -80.16 10.17
CA ASP A 245 19.37 -81.52 10.70
C ASP A 245 20.63 -82.33 10.30
N ASP A 246 21.38 -81.85 9.31
CA ASP A 246 22.55 -82.54 8.74
C ASP A 246 23.86 -82.23 9.45
N VAL A 247 23.97 -81.03 10.02
CA VAL A 247 25.20 -80.47 10.61
C VAL A 247 24.91 -79.56 11.80
N SER A 248 25.87 -79.40 12.71
CA SER A 248 25.82 -78.41 13.79
C SER A 248 26.58 -77.14 13.39
N ILE A 249 25.92 -76.00 13.46
CA ILE A 249 26.49 -74.69 13.12
C ILE A 249 27.12 -74.08 14.36
N ASN A 250 28.39 -73.70 14.27
CA ASN A 250 29.15 -73.06 15.36
C ASN A 250 29.77 -71.77 14.84
N ASN A 251 29.57 -70.66 15.54
CA ASN A 251 30.06 -69.33 15.14
C ASN A 251 29.74 -68.95 13.68
N GLY A 252 28.61 -69.44 13.14
CA GLY A 252 28.18 -69.15 11.77
C GLY A 252 28.89 -69.96 10.68
N SER A 253 29.53 -71.09 11.01
CA SER A 253 30.09 -72.04 10.04
C SER A 253 29.89 -73.50 10.46
N PHE A 254 30.14 -74.43 9.54
CA PHE A 254 30.16 -75.87 9.79
C PHE A 254 31.18 -76.59 8.90
N VAL A 255 31.55 -77.82 9.25
CA VAL A 255 32.42 -78.67 8.43
C VAL A 255 31.57 -79.52 7.49
N MET A 256 31.85 -79.48 6.19
CA MET A 256 31.07 -80.16 5.16
C MET A 256 31.17 -81.68 5.31
N PRO A 257 30.04 -82.41 5.47
CA PRO A 257 30.04 -83.86 5.54
C PRO A 257 30.13 -84.50 4.14
N ASN A 258 30.29 -85.83 4.10
CA ASN A 258 30.20 -86.63 2.86
C ASN A 258 28.75 -86.81 2.36
N LYS A 259 27.94 -85.75 2.40
CA LYS A 259 26.56 -85.72 1.90
C LYS A 259 26.11 -84.28 1.69
N ASN A 260 25.05 -84.10 0.92
CA ASN A 260 24.39 -82.81 0.78
C ASN A 260 23.83 -82.33 2.14
N VAL A 261 23.82 -81.01 2.34
CA VAL A 261 23.37 -80.33 3.55
C VAL A 261 22.21 -79.39 3.21
N VAL A 262 21.14 -79.43 4.01
CA VAL A 262 20.04 -78.46 3.91
C VAL A 262 20.01 -77.57 5.13
N LEU A 263 20.07 -76.25 4.92
CA LEU A 263 19.87 -75.23 5.94
C LEU A 263 18.47 -74.63 5.84
N LYS A 264 17.76 -74.60 6.97
CA LYS A 264 16.41 -74.09 7.11
C LYS A 264 16.40 -72.82 7.93
N GLY A 265 15.85 -71.75 7.36
CA GLY A 265 15.59 -70.47 8.02
C GLY A 265 14.11 -70.32 8.35
N SER A 266 13.77 -69.53 9.37
CA SER A 266 12.37 -69.24 9.73
C SER A 266 12.22 -67.84 10.33
N PHE A 267 10.99 -67.32 10.31
CA PHE A 267 10.65 -65.99 10.78
C PHE A 267 9.60 -66.05 11.90
N THR A 268 9.76 -65.18 12.90
CA THR A 268 8.75 -64.95 13.94
C THR A 268 8.15 -63.57 13.74
N LYS A 269 6.81 -63.49 13.65
CA LYS A 269 6.08 -62.24 13.42
C LYS A 269 6.18 -61.29 14.62
N ASP A 270 6.48 -60.03 14.37
CA ASP A 270 6.52 -58.99 15.39
C ASP A 270 5.12 -58.50 15.78
N SER A 271 5.05 -57.83 16.93
CA SER A 271 3.82 -57.16 17.38
C SER A 271 3.56 -55.90 16.55
N THR A 272 2.28 -55.63 16.29
CA THR A 272 1.82 -54.40 15.63
C THR A 272 1.36 -53.36 16.65
N TYR A 273 1.47 -52.09 16.30
CA TYR A 273 0.99 -50.95 17.06
C TYR A 273 -0.11 -50.22 16.27
N THR A 274 -1.01 -49.53 16.96
CA THR A 274 -2.19 -48.90 16.37
C THR A 274 -2.00 -47.40 16.20
N VAL A 275 -2.37 -46.87 15.05
CA VAL A 275 -2.51 -45.43 14.79
C VAL A 275 -3.99 -45.09 14.85
N SER A 276 -4.35 -44.18 15.74
CA SER A 276 -5.73 -43.74 15.95
C SER A 276 -5.89 -42.25 15.70
N TYR A 277 -7.07 -41.86 15.20
CA TYR A 277 -7.37 -40.47 14.85
C TYR A 277 -8.46 -39.89 15.76
N LYS A 278 -8.25 -38.66 16.23
CA LYS A 278 -9.23 -37.83 16.94
C LYS A 278 -9.34 -36.46 16.28
N VAL A 279 -10.46 -35.79 16.45
CA VAL A 279 -10.63 -34.39 16.05
C VAL A 279 -10.98 -33.59 17.29
N ASP A 280 -10.30 -32.46 17.47
CA ASP A 280 -10.55 -31.54 18.58
C ASP A 280 -11.32 -30.31 18.08
N GLY A 281 -12.27 -29.86 18.90
CA GLY A 281 -13.16 -28.73 18.59
C GLY A 281 -14.27 -29.02 17.58
N ASN A 282 -14.77 -27.95 16.94
CA ASN A 282 -15.82 -28.04 15.93
C ASN A 282 -15.23 -28.53 14.60
N MET A 283 -15.88 -29.51 13.98
CA MET A 283 -15.49 -30.06 12.68
C MET A 283 -16.61 -29.90 11.65
N PRO A 284 -16.28 -29.89 10.35
CA PRO A 284 -17.28 -29.97 9.28
C PRO A 284 -18.14 -31.22 9.42
N ASN A 285 -19.45 -31.09 9.20
CA ASN A 285 -20.38 -32.24 9.24
C ASN A 285 -20.09 -33.28 8.15
N SER A 286 -19.50 -32.87 7.01
CA SER A 286 -19.10 -33.78 5.93
C SER A 286 -17.79 -34.51 6.19
N TYR A 287 -16.99 -34.04 7.14
CA TYR A 287 -15.69 -34.65 7.40
C TYR A 287 -15.86 -35.96 8.17
N THR A 288 -15.20 -37.02 7.70
CA THR A 288 -15.10 -38.30 8.41
C THR A 288 -13.64 -38.57 8.72
N LYS A 289 -13.32 -38.84 9.99
CA LYS A 289 -11.95 -39.16 10.41
C LYS A 289 -11.48 -40.47 9.76
N PRO A 290 -10.16 -40.67 9.56
CA PRO A 290 -9.64 -41.95 9.10
C PRO A 290 -9.91 -43.08 10.11
N ALA A 291 -10.02 -44.29 9.59
CA ALA A 291 -10.13 -45.50 10.41
C ALA A 291 -8.80 -45.80 11.09
N ASP A 292 -8.86 -46.41 12.27
CA ASP A 292 -7.67 -46.81 12.99
C ASP A 292 -7.02 -48.01 12.27
N ALA A 293 -5.69 -48.00 12.17
CA ALA A 293 -4.92 -48.99 11.42
C ALA A 293 -3.72 -49.48 12.23
N LYS A 294 -3.25 -50.69 11.91
CA LYS A 294 -2.15 -51.36 12.62
C LYS A 294 -0.92 -51.46 11.73
N TYR A 295 0.24 -51.18 12.30
CA TYR A 295 1.53 -51.11 11.62
C TYR A 295 2.61 -51.80 12.44
N TYR A 296 3.65 -52.32 11.80
CA TYR A 296 4.84 -52.82 12.50
C TYR A 296 5.75 -51.67 12.91
N MET A 297 6.58 -51.88 13.93
CA MET A 297 7.61 -50.92 14.30
C MET A 297 8.53 -50.63 13.10
N GLY A 298 8.74 -49.35 12.83
CA GLY A 298 9.57 -48.83 11.73
C GLY A 298 8.90 -48.86 10.35
N GLU A 299 7.66 -49.35 10.24
CA GLU A 299 6.85 -49.19 9.04
C GLU A 299 6.52 -47.69 8.83
N VAL A 300 6.55 -47.23 7.57
CA VAL A 300 6.21 -45.85 7.24
C VAL A 300 4.69 -45.71 7.18
N VAL A 301 4.15 -44.86 8.06
CA VAL A 301 2.73 -44.57 8.14
C VAL A 301 2.43 -43.31 7.32
N ASN A 302 1.71 -43.48 6.22
CA ASN A 302 1.15 -42.37 5.46
C ASN A 302 -0.16 -41.89 6.11
N VAL A 303 -0.20 -40.62 6.52
CA VAL A 303 -1.41 -40.02 7.09
C VAL A 303 -2.37 -39.63 5.97
N ASN A 304 -3.00 -40.62 5.34
CA ASN A 304 -3.90 -40.49 4.18
C ASN A 304 -5.20 -39.74 4.51
N SER A 305 -5.10 -38.43 4.71
CA SER A 305 -6.20 -37.54 5.09
C SER A 305 -5.90 -36.09 4.69
N LEU A 306 -6.64 -35.12 5.24
CA LEU A 306 -6.41 -33.70 5.01
C LEU A 306 -4.99 -33.28 5.40
N LYS A 307 -4.39 -32.45 4.55
CA LYS A 307 -3.13 -31.75 4.79
C LYS A 307 -3.41 -30.39 5.43
N ASN A 308 -2.42 -29.86 6.14
CA ASN A 308 -2.52 -28.52 6.72
C ASN A 308 -2.82 -27.48 5.63
N GLY A 309 -3.88 -26.69 5.83
CA GLY A 309 -4.36 -25.70 4.89
C GLY A 309 -5.54 -26.15 4.01
N ASP A 310 -5.82 -27.45 3.93
CA ASP A 310 -6.96 -27.96 3.17
C ASP A 310 -8.27 -27.38 3.69
N VAL A 311 -9.19 -27.05 2.78
CA VAL A 311 -10.49 -26.45 3.11
C VAL A 311 -11.61 -27.44 2.80
N VAL A 312 -12.45 -27.69 3.80
CA VAL A 312 -13.63 -28.56 3.69
C VAL A 312 -14.82 -27.85 4.33
N ASP A 313 -15.88 -27.64 3.55
CA ASP A 313 -17.15 -27.01 3.95
C ASP A 313 -16.99 -25.76 4.84
N GLY A 314 -16.12 -24.84 4.42
CA GLY A 314 -15.90 -23.57 5.13
C GLY A 314 -15.03 -23.67 6.37
N TYR A 315 -14.34 -24.80 6.59
CA TYR A 315 -13.32 -24.94 7.62
C TYR A 315 -11.96 -25.22 6.99
N ARG A 316 -10.91 -24.61 7.54
CA ARG A 316 -9.51 -24.91 7.23
C ARG A 316 -8.99 -25.95 8.20
N PHE A 317 -8.37 -27.01 7.70
CA PHE A 317 -7.67 -27.98 8.51
C PHE A 317 -6.31 -27.43 8.95
N LEU A 318 -6.01 -27.46 10.24
CA LEU A 318 -4.78 -26.94 10.84
C LEU A 318 -3.66 -27.99 10.97
N GLY A 319 -3.88 -29.19 10.42
CA GLY A 319 -2.95 -30.31 10.51
C GLY A 319 -3.22 -31.25 11.69
N TRP A 320 -2.44 -32.33 11.71
CA TRP A 320 -2.47 -33.35 12.76
C TRP A 320 -1.41 -33.05 13.82
N ASN A 321 -1.80 -33.12 15.09
CA ASN A 321 -0.90 -33.02 16.23
C ASN A 321 -0.77 -34.39 16.90
N VAL A 322 0.45 -34.76 17.27
CA VAL A 322 0.72 -36.03 17.94
C VAL A 322 0.38 -35.90 19.43
N GLN A 323 -0.66 -36.60 19.87
CA GLN A 323 -1.06 -36.66 21.28
C GLN A 323 -0.30 -37.74 22.05
N SER A 324 0.02 -38.87 21.40
CA SER A 324 0.74 -40.00 21.99
C SER A 324 1.64 -40.65 20.94
N GLY A 325 2.73 -41.29 21.38
CA GLY A 325 3.68 -42.02 20.53
C GLY A 325 4.97 -41.27 20.20
N ASN A 326 5.06 -39.97 20.50
CA ASN A 326 6.25 -39.13 20.37
C ASN A 326 6.93 -39.20 18.99
N VAL A 327 6.12 -39.21 17.93
CA VAL A 327 6.59 -39.14 16.54
C VAL A 327 6.57 -37.70 16.03
N THR A 328 7.33 -37.43 14.98
CA THR A 328 7.27 -36.18 14.21
C THR A 328 6.72 -36.50 12.83
N ILE A 329 5.64 -35.84 12.44
CA ILE A 329 5.09 -35.96 11.08
C ILE A 329 5.96 -35.14 10.14
N SER A 330 6.44 -35.76 9.07
CA SER A 330 7.28 -35.12 8.06
C SER A 330 6.49 -34.12 7.21
N THR A 331 7.19 -33.38 6.35
CA THR A 331 6.56 -32.50 5.35
C THR A 331 5.72 -33.25 4.32
N ASP A 332 6.01 -34.53 4.10
CA ASP A 332 5.29 -35.39 3.16
C ASP A 332 4.04 -36.02 3.79
N ASN A 333 3.78 -35.72 5.08
CA ASN A 333 2.65 -36.19 5.87
C ASN A 333 2.73 -37.69 6.23
N ASP A 334 3.94 -38.14 6.54
CA ASP A 334 4.25 -39.49 7.01
C ASP A 334 5.08 -39.48 8.30
N PHE A 335 5.23 -40.66 8.92
CA PHE A 335 6.17 -40.90 10.02
C PHE A 335 6.53 -42.39 10.12
N GLU A 336 7.66 -42.73 10.74
CA GLU A 336 8.00 -44.12 11.07
C GLU A 336 7.29 -44.56 12.36
N MET A 337 6.63 -45.72 12.31
CA MET A 337 5.87 -46.23 13.45
C MET A 337 6.78 -46.56 14.64
N PRO A 338 6.53 -46.02 15.84
CA PRO A 338 7.32 -46.32 17.02
C PRO A 338 6.88 -47.65 17.64
N ALA A 339 7.62 -48.11 18.65
CA ALA A 339 7.23 -49.25 19.49
C ALA A 339 6.10 -48.91 20.48
N ALA A 340 5.11 -48.12 20.06
CA ALA A 340 3.98 -47.68 20.87
C ALA A 340 2.80 -47.24 20.00
N ASP A 341 1.58 -47.29 20.55
CA ASP A 341 0.40 -46.76 19.87
C ASP A 341 0.49 -45.22 19.70
N VAL A 342 0.06 -44.74 18.53
CA VAL A 342 0.10 -43.32 18.15
C VAL A 342 -1.33 -42.78 18.09
N ILE A 343 -1.54 -41.61 18.68
CA ILE A 343 -2.83 -40.90 18.59
C ILE A 343 -2.59 -39.55 17.93
N LEU A 344 -3.23 -39.33 16.78
CA LEU A 344 -3.19 -38.09 16.03
C LEU A 344 -4.48 -37.29 16.27
N VAL A 345 -4.34 -36.01 16.59
CA VAL A 345 -5.44 -35.08 16.85
C VAL A 345 -5.46 -34.00 15.78
N GLY A 346 -6.49 -34.04 14.93
CA GLY A 346 -6.74 -33.04 13.90
C GLY A 346 -7.49 -31.84 14.47
N LYS A 347 -7.23 -30.65 13.93
CA LYS A 347 -7.92 -29.42 14.32
C LYS A 347 -8.46 -28.68 13.10
N PHE A 348 -9.62 -28.05 13.27
CA PHE A 348 -10.23 -27.22 12.25
C PHE A 348 -10.42 -25.78 12.76
N GLU A 349 -10.29 -24.84 11.84
CA GLU A 349 -10.63 -23.44 12.04
C GLU A 349 -11.76 -23.07 11.06
N ARG A 350 -12.88 -22.55 11.57
CA ARG A 350 -13.96 -22.06 10.71
C ARG A 350 -13.53 -20.77 10.02
N ILE A 351 -13.62 -20.72 8.70
CA ILE A 351 -13.16 -19.58 7.90
C ILE A 351 -14.23 -18.49 7.91
N SER A 352 -13.86 -17.29 8.36
CA SER A 352 -14.69 -16.09 8.28
C SER A 352 -14.15 -15.11 7.26
N TYR A 353 -15.04 -14.34 6.63
CA TYR A 353 -14.73 -13.31 5.64
C TYR A 353 -15.19 -11.94 6.14
N LYS A 354 -14.49 -10.89 5.70
CA LYS A 354 -14.70 -9.52 6.18
C LYS A 354 -15.70 -8.76 5.31
N VAL A 355 -16.66 -8.09 5.93
CA VAL A 355 -17.49 -7.06 5.30
C VAL A 355 -16.97 -5.70 5.72
N SER A 356 -16.66 -4.85 4.73
CA SER A 356 -16.15 -3.49 4.94
C SER A 356 -16.88 -2.48 4.08
N TYR A 357 -16.74 -1.20 4.41
CA TYR A 357 -17.44 -0.11 3.74
C TYR A 357 -16.44 0.90 3.17
N LYS A 358 -16.74 1.45 1.99
CA LYS A 358 -15.98 2.54 1.38
C LYS A 358 -16.91 3.56 0.75
N PHE A 359 -16.55 4.84 0.85
CA PHE A 359 -17.18 5.86 0.02
C PHE A 359 -16.44 5.98 -1.31
N GLN A 360 -17.18 6.29 -2.37
CA GLN A 360 -16.62 6.57 -3.69
C GLN A 360 -17.26 7.83 -4.29
N GLY A 361 -16.70 8.31 -5.40
CA GLY A 361 -17.11 9.55 -6.06
C GLY A 361 -16.32 10.78 -5.59
N ILE A 362 -16.65 11.94 -6.15
CA ILE A 362 -15.92 13.20 -5.91
C ILE A 362 -16.49 14.04 -4.75
N ASN A 363 -17.74 13.79 -4.35
CA ASN A 363 -18.48 14.62 -3.38
C ASN A 363 -18.48 14.02 -1.98
N ILE A 364 -17.30 13.61 -1.48
CA ILE A 364 -17.16 12.94 -0.18
C ILE A 364 -17.05 13.99 0.94
N PRO A 365 -17.87 13.91 2.03
CA PRO A 365 -17.76 14.83 3.16
C PRO A 365 -16.36 14.81 3.80
N SER A 366 -15.88 15.95 4.30
CA SER A 366 -14.54 16.03 4.91
C SER A 366 -14.37 15.16 6.16
N ASN A 367 -15.46 14.89 6.90
CA ASN A 367 -15.50 14.00 8.05
C ASN A 367 -15.83 12.54 7.69
N TRP A 368 -15.66 12.12 6.44
CA TRP A 368 -16.08 10.80 5.95
C TRP A 368 -15.59 9.62 6.78
N SER A 369 -14.39 9.70 7.35
CA SER A 369 -13.78 8.59 8.09
C SER A 369 -14.59 8.21 9.34
N SER A 370 -15.27 9.16 9.98
CA SER A 370 -16.15 8.90 11.13
C SER A 370 -17.57 8.47 10.73
N LEU A 371 -17.90 8.53 9.44
CA LEU A 371 -19.20 8.13 8.90
C LEU A 371 -19.22 6.69 8.38
N LEU A 372 -18.05 6.04 8.25
CA LEU A 372 -17.96 4.63 7.86
C LEU A 372 -18.36 3.70 9.02
N PRO A 373 -19.20 2.69 8.76
CA PRO A 373 -19.43 1.62 9.72
C PRO A 373 -18.14 0.86 10.06
N ALA A 374 -18.10 0.23 11.23
CA ALA A 374 -17.02 -0.68 11.60
C ALA A 374 -17.05 -1.95 10.74
N ASP A 375 -15.87 -2.46 10.41
CA ASP A 375 -15.72 -3.76 9.76
C ASP A 375 -16.24 -4.88 10.67
N ALA A 376 -16.81 -5.92 10.06
CA ALA A 376 -17.27 -7.11 10.77
C ALA A 376 -16.95 -8.37 9.98
N ASN A 377 -16.69 -9.47 10.69
CA ASN A 377 -16.43 -10.78 10.10
C ASN A 377 -17.67 -11.67 10.22
N TYR A 378 -17.97 -12.37 9.14
CA TYR A 378 -19.09 -13.30 9.04
C TYR A 378 -18.62 -14.62 8.47
N TYR A 379 -19.35 -15.70 8.74
CA TYR A 379 -19.10 -16.99 8.10
C TYR A 379 -19.93 -17.12 6.83
N PRO A 380 -19.47 -17.87 5.82
CA PRO A 380 -20.28 -18.17 4.65
C PRO A 380 -21.66 -18.70 5.00
N GLY A 381 -22.68 -18.24 4.28
CA GLY A 381 -24.07 -18.60 4.55
C GLY A 381 -24.76 -17.75 5.62
N ASP A 382 -24.02 -17.00 6.44
CA ASP A 382 -24.62 -16.07 7.40
C ASP A 382 -25.44 -14.99 6.66
N LYS A 383 -26.55 -14.56 7.24
CA LYS A 383 -27.34 -13.43 6.73
C LYS A 383 -26.74 -12.13 7.23
N VAL A 384 -26.23 -11.32 6.31
CA VAL A 384 -25.64 -10.00 6.60
C VAL A 384 -26.67 -8.91 6.29
N SER A 385 -26.84 -7.97 7.23
CA SER A 385 -27.64 -6.76 7.03
C SER A 385 -26.74 -5.56 6.80
N VAL A 386 -27.02 -4.79 5.75
CA VAL A 386 -26.26 -3.57 5.43
C VAL A 386 -26.53 -2.50 6.50
N SER A 387 -25.47 -1.77 6.86
CA SER A 387 -25.54 -0.72 7.85
C SER A 387 -26.53 0.39 7.45
N LYS A 388 -27.08 1.06 8.46
CA LYS A 388 -27.95 2.22 8.28
C LYS A 388 -27.23 3.37 7.57
N ASP A 389 -28.00 4.16 6.82
CA ASP A 389 -27.49 5.29 6.05
C ASP A 389 -26.87 6.36 6.98
N PRO A 390 -25.63 6.80 6.70
CA PRO A 390 -25.01 7.90 7.43
C PRO A 390 -25.63 9.26 7.03
N VAL A 391 -25.46 10.26 7.90
CA VAL A 391 -25.98 11.63 7.67
C VAL A 391 -24.83 12.63 7.79
N ALA A 392 -24.73 13.56 6.85
CA ALA A 392 -23.75 14.64 6.84
C ALA A 392 -24.38 15.96 6.35
N THR A 393 -24.11 17.08 7.03
CA THR A 393 -24.64 18.40 6.68
C THR A 393 -24.15 18.87 5.31
N GLY A 394 -25.05 19.36 4.45
CA GLY A 394 -24.72 19.85 3.11
C GLY A 394 -24.62 18.77 2.03
N TYR A 395 -24.77 17.49 2.40
CA TYR A 395 -24.74 16.36 1.49
C TYR A 395 -26.01 15.52 1.60
N LYS A 396 -26.35 14.83 0.51
CA LYS A 396 -27.38 13.81 0.46
C LYS A 396 -26.72 12.46 0.20
N PHE A 397 -26.88 11.51 1.12
CA PHE A 397 -26.42 10.14 0.88
C PHE A 397 -27.33 9.48 -0.16
N LEU A 398 -26.73 8.89 -1.19
CA LEU A 398 -27.46 8.26 -2.30
C LEU A 398 -27.80 6.80 -2.01
N GLY A 399 -27.09 6.19 -1.06
CA GLY A 399 -27.31 4.81 -0.62
C GLY A 399 -26.03 3.98 -0.69
N TRP A 400 -26.11 2.81 -0.08
CA TRP A 400 -25.13 1.74 -0.21
C TRP A 400 -25.42 0.90 -1.47
N TYR A 401 -24.40 0.59 -2.24
CA TYR A 401 -24.45 -0.23 -3.46
C TYR A 401 -24.36 -1.71 -3.10
N SER A 402 -25.39 -2.18 -2.39
CA SER A 402 -25.60 -3.59 -2.07
C SER A 402 -27.09 -3.81 -1.76
N GLU A 403 -27.54 -5.06 -1.81
CA GLU A 403 -28.86 -5.42 -1.30
C GLU A 403 -28.92 -5.20 0.21
N LYS A 404 -30.08 -4.79 0.72
CA LYS A 404 -30.26 -4.48 2.16
C LYS A 404 -29.90 -5.66 3.07
N ASN A 405 -30.13 -6.88 2.60
CA ASN A 405 -29.64 -8.10 3.24
C ASN A 405 -29.11 -9.04 2.16
N PHE A 406 -28.00 -9.72 2.44
CA PHE A 406 -27.43 -10.72 1.55
C PHE A 406 -26.89 -11.91 2.33
N THR A 407 -26.66 -13.02 1.65
CA THR A 407 -25.99 -14.20 2.22
C THR A 407 -24.49 -14.05 2.03
N MET A 408 -23.72 -14.18 3.11
CA MET A 408 -22.27 -14.01 3.07
C MET A 408 -21.62 -15.03 2.10
N PRO A 409 -20.84 -14.58 1.11
CA PRO A 409 -20.12 -15.46 0.19
C PRO A 409 -18.79 -15.96 0.79
N ASP A 410 -18.10 -16.84 0.07
CA ASP A 410 -16.76 -17.34 0.40
C ASP A 410 -15.64 -16.33 0.06
N SER A 411 -15.90 -15.03 0.25
CA SER A 411 -14.95 -13.96 -0.03
C SER A 411 -15.27 -12.70 0.76
N ASP A 412 -14.26 -11.85 0.98
CA ASP A 412 -14.47 -10.52 1.55
C ASP A 412 -15.40 -9.68 0.67
N VAL A 413 -16.24 -8.86 1.31
CA VAL A 413 -17.20 -7.98 0.64
C VAL A 413 -16.88 -6.54 0.99
N VAL A 414 -16.79 -5.69 -0.04
CA VAL A 414 -16.65 -4.24 0.11
C VAL A 414 -17.93 -3.58 -0.39
N ILE A 415 -18.65 -2.91 0.50
CA ILE A 415 -19.89 -2.19 0.19
C ILE A 415 -19.55 -0.73 -0.07
N TYR A 416 -19.87 -0.26 -1.27
CA TYR A 416 -19.62 1.12 -1.66
C TYR A 416 -20.82 2.00 -1.38
N GLY A 417 -20.58 3.23 -0.94
CA GLY A 417 -21.62 4.24 -0.75
C GLY A 417 -21.26 5.52 -1.49
N GLU A 418 -22.26 6.26 -1.94
CA GLU A 418 -22.07 7.52 -2.65
C GLU A 418 -22.84 8.68 -2.02
N TRP A 419 -22.28 9.87 -2.23
CA TRP A 419 -22.81 11.13 -1.77
C TRP A 419 -23.06 12.06 -2.94
N ALA A 420 -24.12 12.86 -2.86
CA ALA A 420 -24.35 14.02 -3.71
C ALA A 420 -24.27 15.31 -2.88
N LEU A 421 -23.72 16.37 -3.46
CA LEU A 421 -23.84 17.72 -2.91
C LEU A 421 -25.28 18.18 -3.00
N ASN A 422 -25.79 18.77 -1.92
CA ASN A 422 -27.10 19.40 -1.92
C ASN A 422 -26.92 20.91 -2.21
N ALA A 423 -26.92 21.31 -3.49
CA ALA A 423 -26.60 22.68 -3.90
C ALA A 423 -27.68 23.69 -3.50
N GLY A 424 -27.33 24.63 -2.62
CA GLY A 424 -28.14 25.81 -2.30
C GLY A 424 -27.75 27.04 -3.14
N VAL A 425 -28.61 28.06 -3.16
CA VAL A 425 -28.34 29.39 -3.73
C VAL A 425 -28.23 30.40 -2.58
N PHE A 426 -27.29 31.35 -2.66
CA PHE A 426 -27.19 32.45 -1.68
C PHE A 426 -27.27 33.84 -2.34
N GLU A 427 -27.75 34.82 -1.58
CA GLU A 427 -28.06 36.17 -2.06
C GLU A 427 -27.51 37.26 -1.12
N PRO A 428 -26.23 37.66 -1.25
CA PRO A 428 -25.69 38.77 -0.47
C PRO A 428 -26.40 40.08 -0.83
N THR A 429 -26.18 41.13 -0.04
CA THR A 429 -26.68 42.48 -0.35
C THR A 429 -25.53 43.45 -0.45
N ILE A 430 -25.64 44.43 -1.35
CA ILE A 430 -24.71 45.55 -1.49
C ILE A 430 -25.48 46.86 -1.36
N VAL A 431 -24.95 47.79 -0.56
CA VAL A 431 -25.52 49.12 -0.34
C VAL A 431 -24.41 50.14 -0.44
N GLU A 432 -24.69 51.29 -1.05
CA GLU A 432 -23.76 52.41 -1.15
C GLU A 432 -24.42 53.68 -0.57
N GLU A 433 -23.66 54.45 0.21
CA GLU A 433 -24.10 55.73 0.78
C GLU A 433 -23.00 56.80 0.70
N ILE A 434 -23.42 58.07 0.60
CA ILE A 434 -22.51 59.23 0.68
C ILE A 434 -22.40 59.66 2.14
N VAL A 435 -21.21 59.53 2.71
CA VAL A 435 -20.95 59.78 4.14
C VAL A 435 -21.02 61.28 4.46
N ASN A 436 -20.43 62.12 3.61
CA ASN A 436 -20.36 63.56 3.80
C ASN A 436 -21.36 64.31 2.90
N LYS A 437 -22.61 63.86 2.90
CA LYS A 437 -23.67 64.35 2.00
C LYS A 437 -23.89 65.86 2.13
N GLN A 438 -23.86 66.57 1.02
CA GLN A 438 -24.18 68.00 0.90
C GLN A 438 -25.32 68.21 -0.11
N SER A 439 -25.90 69.42 -0.12
CA SER A 439 -26.90 69.80 -1.13
C SER A 439 -26.29 69.87 -2.54
N SER A 440 -25.02 70.24 -2.65
CA SER A 440 -24.24 70.31 -3.89
C SER A 440 -22.75 70.45 -3.59
N TYR A 441 -21.90 69.93 -4.47
CA TYR A 441 -20.44 70.02 -4.39
C TYR A 441 -19.88 70.96 -5.47
N LYS A 442 -18.77 71.63 -5.21
CA LYS A 442 -18.02 72.49 -6.15
C LYS A 442 -16.74 71.80 -6.59
N LYS A 443 -16.14 72.27 -7.68
CA LYS A 443 -14.81 71.82 -8.12
C LYS A 443 -13.79 71.93 -6.97
N GLY A 444 -13.11 70.82 -6.66
CA GLY A 444 -12.16 70.66 -5.56
C GLY A 444 -12.73 69.91 -4.35
N ASP A 445 -14.05 69.80 -4.20
CA ASP A 445 -14.65 69.05 -3.10
C ASP A 445 -14.42 67.54 -3.25
N VAL A 446 -14.37 66.84 -2.12
CA VAL A 446 -14.25 65.37 -2.06
C VAL A 446 -15.54 64.77 -1.53
N VAL A 447 -16.11 63.84 -2.28
CA VAL A 447 -17.28 63.04 -1.91
C VAL A 447 -16.79 61.69 -1.40
N ASN A 448 -17.19 61.29 -0.19
CA ASN A 448 -16.80 60.03 0.43
C ASN A 448 -17.95 59.04 0.34
N PHE A 449 -17.67 57.86 -0.22
CA PHE A 449 -18.60 56.76 -0.33
C PHE A 449 -18.30 55.68 0.71
N LYS A 450 -19.36 55.07 1.20
CA LYS A 450 -19.31 53.88 2.04
C LYS A 450 -20.14 52.78 1.39
N ILE A 451 -19.47 51.71 1.00
CA ILE A 451 -20.06 50.56 0.31
C ILE A 451 -20.09 49.40 1.31
N THR A 452 -21.28 48.90 1.65
CA THR A 452 -21.46 47.80 2.61
C THR A 452 -21.90 46.54 1.88
N VAL A 453 -21.13 45.46 2.02
CA VAL A 453 -21.49 44.14 1.51
C VAL A 453 -21.86 43.25 2.69
N THR A 454 -23.05 42.65 2.65
CA THR A 454 -23.58 41.80 3.72
C THR A 454 -23.82 40.39 3.20
N ASN A 455 -23.26 39.41 3.91
CA ASN A 455 -23.58 38.01 3.71
C ASN A 455 -24.87 37.68 4.47
N THR A 456 -25.93 37.27 3.76
CA THR A 456 -27.22 36.89 4.35
C THR A 456 -27.34 35.39 4.66
N ALA A 457 -26.33 34.59 4.27
CA ALA A 457 -26.33 33.15 4.47
C ALA A 457 -25.84 32.76 5.87
N THR A 458 -26.24 31.56 6.31
CA THR A 458 -25.82 30.97 7.60
C THR A 458 -24.42 30.31 7.55
N TYR A 459 -23.66 30.53 6.48
CA TYR A 459 -22.29 30.04 6.26
C TYR A 459 -21.44 31.17 5.66
N PRO A 460 -20.11 31.13 5.83
CA PRO A 460 -19.22 32.15 5.27
C PRO A 460 -19.21 32.14 3.73
N ILE A 461 -19.06 33.31 3.13
CA ILE A 461 -18.79 33.50 1.71
C ILE A 461 -17.36 34.00 1.51
N LYS A 462 -16.72 33.62 0.42
CA LYS A 462 -15.30 33.84 0.13
C LYS A 462 -15.11 34.53 -1.21
N ASP A 463 -13.96 35.13 -1.43
CA ASP A 463 -13.58 35.76 -2.70
C ASP A 463 -14.68 36.69 -3.26
N VAL A 464 -15.19 37.58 -2.41
CA VAL A 464 -16.26 38.52 -2.79
C VAL A 464 -15.65 39.69 -3.56
N MET A 465 -16.11 39.89 -4.78
CA MET A 465 -15.59 40.85 -5.74
C MET A 465 -16.55 42.01 -5.90
N VAL A 466 -16.08 43.22 -5.63
CA VAL A 466 -16.85 44.47 -5.80
C VAL A 466 -16.17 45.35 -6.84
N LYS A 467 -16.96 45.85 -7.78
CA LYS A 467 -16.51 46.73 -8.86
C LYS A 467 -17.19 48.08 -8.77
N ASP A 468 -16.43 49.15 -8.95
CA ASP A 468 -16.94 50.51 -9.14
C ASP A 468 -16.80 50.90 -10.62
N TYR A 469 -17.88 51.40 -11.22
CA TYR A 469 -17.91 51.78 -12.64
C TYR A 469 -17.44 53.22 -12.90
N ASN A 470 -17.27 54.03 -11.87
CA ASN A 470 -16.78 55.40 -12.00
C ASN A 470 -15.25 55.43 -11.97
N SER A 471 -14.64 55.80 -13.09
CA SER A 471 -13.18 55.84 -13.25
C SER A 471 -12.48 56.91 -12.40
N LYS A 472 -13.24 57.85 -11.81
CA LYS A 472 -12.71 58.91 -10.94
C LYS A 472 -12.77 58.54 -9.46
N THR A 473 -13.53 57.50 -9.10
CA THR A 473 -13.60 57.02 -7.73
C THR A 473 -12.31 56.29 -7.36
N LYS A 474 -11.86 56.47 -6.11
CA LYS A 474 -10.65 55.87 -5.55
C LYS A 474 -11.00 55.15 -4.25
N PHE A 475 -10.74 53.86 -4.20
CA PHE A 475 -10.83 53.08 -2.97
C PHE A 475 -9.77 53.51 -1.96
N VAL A 476 -10.13 53.48 -0.68
CA VAL A 476 -9.24 53.75 0.45
C VAL A 476 -8.63 52.43 0.91
N GLU A 477 -7.35 52.40 1.26
CA GLU A 477 -6.69 51.19 1.78
C GLU A 477 -7.27 50.76 3.13
N SER A 478 -7.40 49.44 3.34
CA SER A 478 -7.88 48.81 4.58
C SER A 478 -7.28 47.41 4.74
N ASN A 479 -7.33 46.85 5.95
CA ASN A 479 -7.01 45.44 6.21
C ASN A 479 -8.18 44.49 5.93
N ASP A 480 -9.39 45.02 5.80
CA ASP A 480 -10.62 44.21 5.64
C ASP A 480 -10.85 43.75 4.19
N TYR A 481 -10.11 44.33 3.23
CA TYR A 481 -10.22 44.03 1.81
C TYR A 481 -8.95 44.40 1.04
N ASN A 482 -8.77 43.77 -0.11
CA ASN A 482 -7.63 43.98 -1.01
C ASN A 482 -8.07 44.79 -2.24
N ILE A 483 -7.41 45.92 -2.50
CA ILE A 483 -7.63 46.69 -3.74
C ILE A 483 -6.88 45.98 -4.86
N MET A 484 -7.62 45.38 -5.80
CA MET A 484 -7.04 44.65 -6.92
C MET A 484 -6.70 45.56 -8.10
N SER A 485 -7.49 46.61 -8.30
CA SER A 485 -7.28 47.62 -9.33
C SER A 485 -7.97 48.94 -8.97
N LYS A 486 -7.85 49.96 -9.82
CA LYS A 486 -8.54 51.25 -9.62
C LYS A 486 -10.07 51.13 -9.50
N SER A 487 -10.66 50.08 -10.06
CA SER A 487 -12.11 49.88 -10.11
C SER A 487 -12.58 48.60 -9.44
N MET A 488 -11.71 47.87 -8.73
CA MET A 488 -12.07 46.57 -8.17
C MET A 488 -11.41 46.27 -6.83
N VAL A 489 -12.22 45.73 -5.91
CA VAL A 489 -11.84 45.31 -4.57
C VAL A 489 -12.24 43.83 -4.38
N LYS A 490 -11.39 43.09 -3.66
CA LYS A 490 -11.64 41.72 -3.22
C LYS A 490 -11.72 41.66 -1.69
N ILE A 491 -12.77 41.03 -1.18
CA ILE A 491 -12.90 40.66 0.23
C ILE A 491 -12.66 39.14 0.31
N ASP A 492 -11.67 38.71 1.07
CA ASP A 492 -11.30 37.28 1.11
C ASP A 492 -12.37 36.40 1.74
N SER A 493 -13.03 36.90 2.79
CA SER A 493 -14.12 36.18 3.46
C SER A 493 -15.06 37.13 4.20
N ILE A 494 -16.37 36.85 4.15
CA ILE A 494 -17.39 37.47 5.00
C ILE A 494 -18.05 36.34 5.81
N PRO A 495 -18.00 36.38 7.16
CA PRO A 495 -18.61 35.34 7.98
C PRO A 495 -20.13 35.25 7.78
N ALA A 496 -20.73 34.15 8.24
CA ALA A 496 -22.19 33.97 8.23
C ALA A 496 -22.90 35.16 8.88
N ASN A 497 -23.91 35.72 8.22
CA ASN A 497 -24.63 36.94 8.66
C ASN A 497 -23.74 38.18 8.90
N GLY A 498 -22.50 38.17 8.41
CA GLY A 498 -21.51 39.25 8.59
C GLY A 498 -21.60 40.33 7.51
N SER A 499 -20.82 41.40 7.69
CA SER A 499 -20.68 42.46 6.69
C SER A 499 -19.26 43.03 6.66
N VAL A 500 -18.85 43.53 5.50
CA VAL A 500 -17.59 44.25 5.31
C VAL A 500 -17.89 45.60 4.65
N VAL A 501 -17.17 46.63 5.07
CA VAL A 501 -17.34 48.02 4.60
C VAL A 501 -16.13 48.43 3.77
N ILE A 502 -16.38 48.85 2.53
CA ILE A 502 -15.39 49.40 1.62
C ILE A 502 -15.57 50.92 1.57
N ASN A 503 -14.49 51.65 1.85
CA ASN A 503 -14.49 53.12 1.78
C ASN A 503 -13.90 53.57 0.44
N ALA A 504 -14.52 54.56 -0.19
CA ALA A 504 -14.04 55.16 -1.43
C ALA A 504 -14.24 56.68 -1.44
N SER A 505 -13.57 57.37 -2.35
CA SER A 505 -13.66 58.83 -2.50
C SER A 505 -13.67 59.26 -3.96
N TYR A 506 -14.34 60.37 -4.24
CA TYR A 506 -14.40 61.02 -5.55
C TYR A 506 -14.07 62.50 -5.39
N THR A 507 -13.10 63.00 -6.15
CA THR A 507 -12.78 64.44 -6.17
C THR A 507 -13.47 65.11 -7.35
N VAL A 508 -14.26 66.15 -7.07
CA VAL A 508 -14.96 66.92 -8.10
C VAL A 508 -13.95 67.74 -8.90
N ASP A 509 -13.79 67.40 -10.18
CA ASP A 509 -12.89 68.09 -11.12
C ASP A 509 -13.63 68.97 -12.14
N ASP A 510 -14.96 68.88 -12.15
CA ASP A 510 -15.88 69.55 -13.05
C ASP A 510 -16.48 70.81 -12.40
N ASP A 511 -16.67 71.86 -13.19
CA ASP A 511 -17.25 73.14 -12.76
C ASP A 511 -18.60 73.43 -13.45
N SER A 512 -19.18 72.43 -14.11
CA SER A 512 -20.49 72.51 -14.76
C SER A 512 -21.61 72.04 -13.82
N LEU A 513 -22.81 72.60 -14.01
CA LEU A 513 -24.02 72.14 -13.33
C LEU A 513 -24.41 70.76 -13.86
N LYS A 514 -24.23 69.71 -13.06
CA LYS A 514 -24.59 68.34 -13.41
C LYS A 514 -24.92 67.48 -12.20
N ILE A 515 -25.57 66.35 -12.44
CA ILE A 515 -25.75 65.27 -11.46
C ILE A 515 -24.74 64.19 -11.80
N GLU A 516 -23.88 63.85 -10.84
CA GLU A 516 -22.94 62.74 -10.97
C GLU A 516 -23.53 61.51 -10.27
N VAL A 517 -23.38 60.33 -10.87
CA VAL A 517 -23.86 59.06 -10.35
C VAL A 517 -22.67 58.13 -10.15
N ASN A 518 -22.52 57.58 -8.95
CA ASN A 518 -21.62 56.46 -8.70
C ASN A 518 -22.43 55.16 -8.70
N GLU A 519 -21.89 54.12 -9.31
CA GLU A 519 -22.50 52.79 -9.37
C GLU A 519 -21.47 51.73 -9.01
N VAL A 520 -21.82 50.89 -8.05
CA VAL A 520 -21.01 49.75 -7.62
C VAL A 520 -21.79 48.45 -7.77
N GLU A 521 -21.08 47.37 -8.04
CA GLU A 521 -21.64 46.05 -8.27
C GLU A 521 -20.85 44.96 -7.56
N LEU A 522 -21.55 44.02 -6.92
CA LEU A 522 -20.96 42.75 -6.50
C LEU A 522 -20.97 41.80 -7.71
N VAL A 523 -19.80 41.58 -8.29
CA VAL A 523 -19.64 40.83 -9.55
C VAL A 523 -19.33 39.35 -9.34
N GLY A 524 -19.03 38.94 -8.11
CA GLY A 524 -18.82 37.54 -7.77
C GLY A 524 -18.64 37.30 -6.27
N ALA A 525 -18.98 36.09 -5.83
CA ALA A 525 -18.72 35.57 -4.50
C ALA A 525 -18.77 34.04 -4.57
N LEU A 526 -17.97 33.37 -3.75
CA LEU A 526 -17.93 31.91 -3.62
C LEU A 526 -18.49 31.48 -2.26
N ALA A 527 -19.02 30.28 -2.19
CA ALA A 527 -19.31 29.57 -0.94
C ALA A 527 -18.96 28.09 -1.14
N ASP A 528 -18.62 27.39 -0.06
CA ASP A 528 -18.11 26.01 -0.17
C ASP A 528 -19.11 25.07 -0.86
N ASN A 529 -20.42 25.24 -0.59
CA ASN A 529 -21.48 24.33 -1.07
C ASN A 529 -22.71 25.06 -1.65
N SER A 530 -22.54 26.29 -2.15
CA SER A 530 -23.65 27.07 -2.72
C SER A 530 -23.17 28.03 -3.79
N ILE A 531 -24.05 28.39 -4.72
CA ILE A 531 -23.76 29.33 -5.80
C ILE A 531 -24.41 30.68 -5.54
N LEU A 532 -23.75 31.76 -5.98
CA LEU A 532 -24.33 33.11 -5.98
C LEU A 532 -25.57 33.10 -6.90
N ASN A 533 -26.70 33.65 -6.46
CA ASN A 533 -27.86 33.80 -7.34
C ASN A 533 -27.51 34.78 -8.49
N THR A 534 -27.25 34.26 -9.68
CA THR A 534 -26.90 35.08 -10.86
C THR A 534 -28.09 35.76 -11.51
N ASP A 535 -29.32 35.41 -11.12
CA ASP A 535 -30.54 36.05 -11.62
C ASP A 535 -30.83 37.39 -10.92
N LYS A 536 -30.10 37.69 -9.84
CA LYS A 536 -30.23 38.93 -9.05
C LYS A 536 -29.19 39.96 -9.46
N ASP A 537 -29.63 41.19 -9.64
CA ASP A 537 -28.75 42.33 -9.93
C ASP A 537 -28.21 42.93 -8.62
N TYR A 538 -26.92 42.75 -8.34
CA TYR A 538 -26.29 43.23 -7.11
C TYR A 538 -25.63 44.59 -7.33
N LYS A 539 -26.44 45.61 -7.58
CA LYS A 539 -25.97 46.98 -7.82
C LYS A 539 -26.48 47.94 -6.76
N ALA A 540 -25.60 48.85 -6.36
CA ALA A 540 -25.95 50.02 -5.56
C ALA A 540 -25.54 51.28 -6.31
N LYS A 541 -26.36 52.33 -6.21
CA LYS A 541 -26.11 53.62 -6.86
C LYS A 541 -26.37 54.76 -5.91
N VAL A 542 -25.52 55.78 -5.97
CA VAL A 542 -25.73 57.06 -5.31
C VAL A 542 -25.54 58.19 -6.30
N ALA A 543 -26.27 59.29 -6.10
CA ALA A 543 -26.17 60.47 -6.94
C ALA A 543 -25.92 61.72 -6.09
N PHE A 544 -25.13 62.65 -6.62
CA PHE A 544 -24.88 63.95 -6.00
C PHE A 544 -24.82 65.07 -7.03
N ASN A 545 -25.20 66.27 -6.61
CA ASN A 545 -25.22 67.45 -7.47
C ASN A 545 -23.86 68.15 -7.45
N ILE A 546 -23.36 68.53 -8.63
CA ILE A 546 -22.22 69.44 -8.79
C ILE A 546 -22.76 70.80 -9.22
N LYS A 547 -22.31 71.86 -8.57
CA LYS A 547 -22.62 73.25 -8.93
C LYS A 547 -21.38 73.98 -9.42
N ARG A 548 -21.61 74.98 -10.27
CA ARG A 548 -20.58 75.89 -10.76
C ARG A 548 -19.98 76.68 -9.59
N GLY A 549 -18.67 76.90 -9.64
CA GLY A 549 -17.90 77.67 -8.69
C GLY A 549 -18.31 79.14 -8.65
N ASN A 550 -17.75 79.87 -7.69
CA ASN A 550 -18.02 81.30 -7.55
C ASN A 550 -17.44 82.09 -8.74
N VAL A 551 -18.12 83.16 -9.14
CA VAL A 551 -17.66 84.11 -10.15
C VAL A 551 -16.90 85.26 -9.50
N VAL A 552 -15.94 85.83 -10.22
CA VAL A 552 -15.08 86.91 -9.74
C VAL A 552 -15.43 88.22 -10.46
N VAL A 553 -15.65 89.28 -9.68
CA VAL A 553 -15.76 90.66 -10.15
C VAL A 553 -14.44 91.36 -9.91
N ASN A 554 -13.79 91.76 -11.00
CA ASN A 554 -12.59 92.58 -10.95
C ASN A 554 -12.93 94.05 -11.19
N TYR A 555 -12.07 94.93 -10.69
CA TYR A 555 -12.21 96.37 -10.86
C TYR A 555 -10.96 96.96 -11.53
N GLU A 556 -11.19 97.80 -12.53
CA GLU A 556 -10.16 98.54 -13.25
C GLU A 556 -10.58 99.98 -13.47
N ILE A 557 -9.61 100.89 -13.54
CA ILE A 557 -9.84 102.32 -13.81
C ILE A 557 -9.14 102.65 -15.12
N VAL A 558 -9.85 103.36 -16.01
CA VAL A 558 -9.36 103.71 -17.34
C VAL A 558 -9.43 105.23 -17.49
N GLY A 559 -8.32 105.86 -17.88
CA GLY A 559 -8.20 107.33 -18.01
C GLY A 559 -7.67 108.04 -16.77
N GLU A 560 -7.83 109.38 -16.70
CA GLU A 560 -7.46 110.19 -15.53
C GLU A 560 -8.38 109.88 -14.34
N ALA A 561 -7.79 109.68 -13.15
CA ALA A 561 -8.48 109.46 -11.90
C ALA A 561 -7.84 110.29 -10.76
N PRO A 562 -8.56 110.53 -9.64
CA PRO A 562 -7.99 111.20 -8.48
C PRO A 562 -6.74 110.48 -7.97
N PHE A 563 -5.69 111.22 -7.60
CA PHE A 563 -4.41 110.65 -7.17
C PHE A 563 -4.54 109.73 -5.95
N GLU A 564 -5.48 110.02 -5.04
CA GLU A 564 -5.73 109.24 -3.83
C GLU A 564 -6.69 108.06 -4.03
N TYR A 565 -7.26 107.90 -5.23
CA TYR A 565 -8.23 106.83 -5.47
C TYR A 565 -7.54 105.46 -5.58
N VAL A 566 -7.92 104.54 -4.69
CA VAL A 566 -7.51 103.14 -4.74
C VAL A 566 -8.68 102.32 -5.26
N LYS A 567 -8.46 101.61 -6.37
CA LYS A 567 -9.49 100.74 -6.94
C LYS A 567 -9.86 99.61 -5.98
N PRO A 568 -11.12 99.13 -5.97
CA PRO A 568 -11.50 97.99 -5.15
C PRO A 568 -10.70 96.73 -5.51
N GLY A 569 -10.46 95.87 -4.50
CA GLY A 569 -9.97 94.51 -4.73
C GLY A 569 -11.02 93.66 -5.44
N SER A 570 -10.60 92.53 -6.00
CA SER A 570 -11.53 91.59 -6.61
C SER A 570 -12.52 91.04 -5.58
N LYS A 571 -13.77 90.83 -6.01
CA LYS A 571 -14.84 90.28 -5.17
C LYS A 571 -15.29 88.94 -5.73
N THR A 572 -15.47 87.96 -4.84
CA THR A 572 -15.99 86.64 -5.21
C THR A 572 -17.48 86.60 -4.88
N VAL A 573 -18.30 86.18 -5.84
CA VAL A 573 -19.77 86.15 -5.77
C VAL A 573 -20.22 84.74 -6.15
N GLU A 574 -21.25 84.18 -5.50
CA GLU A 574 -21.77 82.88 -5.95
C GLU A 574 -22.33 82.97 -7.38
N TYR A 575 -22.22 81.90 -8.15
CA TYR A 575 -22.75 81.86 -9.51
C TYR A 575 -24.26 82.14 -9.54
N ASP A 576 -24.68 82.95 -10.51
CA ASP A 576 -26.06 83.42 -10.72
C ASP A 576 -26.64 84.28 -9.59
N GLU A 577 -25.83 84.70 -8.61
CA GLU A 577 -26.25 85.68 -7.61
C GLU A 577 -26.25 87.12 -8.15
N LYS A 578 -27.13 87.95 -7.59
CA LYS A 578 -27.20 89.38 -7.91
C LYS A 578 -26.02 90.10 -7.29
N TYR A 579 -25.40 90.99 -8.04
CA TYR A 579 -24.29 91.80 -7.56
C TYR A 579 -24.55 93.31 -7.73
N ASP A 580 -24.15 94.07 -6.71
CA ASP A 580 -24.11 95.52 -6.73
C ASP A 580 -22.64 95.94 -6.74
N SER A 581 -22.26 96.84 -7.66
CA SER A 581 -20.89 97.33 -7.74
C SER A 581 -20.53 98.17 -6.52
N GLU A 582 -19.25 98.15 -6.13
CA GLU A 582 -18.73 98.95 -5.02
C GLU A 582 -19.04 100.44 -5.21
N LYS A 583 -19.51 101.09 -4.13
CA LYS A 583 -19.81 102.52 -4.14
C LYS A 583 -18.51 103.32 -4.15
N VAL A 584 -18.43 104.33 -5.01
CA VAL A 584 -17.30 105.26 -5.06
C VAL A 584 -17.72 106.55 -4.36
N GLU A 585 -16.95 106.97 -3.37
CA GLU A 585 -17.17 108.23 -2.63
C GLU A 585 -16.80 109.46 -3.47
N TYR A 586 -17.21 110.65 -3.02
CA TYR A 586 -16.91 111.90 -3.70
C TYR A 586 -15.42 112.28 -3.58
N TYR A 587 -14.80 112.66 -4.69
CA TYR A 587 -13.44 113.20 -4.73
C TYR A 587 -13.45 114.62 -5.30
N GLU A 588 -12.74 115.54 -4.66
CA GLU A 588 -12.67 116.93 -5.11
C GLU A 588 -12.05 117.03 -6.52
N GLY A 589 -12.70 117.77 -7.42
CA GLY A 589 -12.23 117.97 -8.79
C GLY A 589 -12.61 116.87 -9.80
N TYR A 590 -13.28 115.80 -9.37
CA TYR A 590 -13.74 114.72 -10.26
C TYR A 590 -15.19 114.30 -9.95
N ASN A 591 -15.93 113.96 -11.00
CA ASN A 591 -17.23 113.28 -10.88
C ASN A 591 -17.10 111.82 -11.32
N PHE A 592 -17.50 110.87 -10.49
CA PHE A 592 -17.53 109.45 -10.87
C PHE A 592 -18.81 109.17 -11.66
N ASP A 593 -18.67 108.86 -12.94
CA ASP A 593 -19.81 108.61 -13.81
C ASP A 593 -20.43 107.23 -13.57
N GLY A 594 -19.61 106.22 -13.29
CA GLY A 594 -20.07 104.87 -12.94
C GLY A 594 -19.12 103.77 -13.36
N TRP A 595 -19.51 102.54 -13.05
CA TRP A 595 -18.86 101.32 -13.50
C TRP A 595 -19.43 100.86 -14.84
N TYR A 596 -18.56 100.41 -15.74
CA TYR A 596 -18.89 99.95 -17.09
C TYR A 596 -18.37 98.54 -17.34
N LEU A 597 -19.00 97.80 -18.25
CA LEU A 597 -18.59 96.43 -18.62
C LEU A 597 -17.47 96.39 -19.67
N ASP A 598 -17.14 97.54 -20.25
CA ASP A 598 -16.08 97.67 -21.25
C ASP A 598 -15.24 98.93 -21.01
N SER A 599 -13.96 98.87 -21.36
CA SER A 599 -12.99 99.96 -21.17
C SER A 599 -13.26 101.20 -22.02
N ASN A 600 -14.11 101.10 -23.06
CA ASN A 600 -14.54 102.23 -23.89
C ASN A 600 -15.79 102.93 -23.33
N PHE A 601 -16.28 102.48 -22.17
CA PHE A 601 -17.44 103.04 -21.47
C PHE A 601 -18.73 103.04 -22.30
N LYS A 602 -18.94 102.02 -23.15
CA LYS A 602 -20.16 101.89 -23.98
C LYS A 602 -21.34 101.35 -23.19
N THR A 603 -21.10 100.38 -22.30
CA THR A 603 -22.15 99.64 -21.58
C THR A 603 -22.02 99.85 -20.09
N LYS A 604 -22.92 100.65 -19.51
CA LYS A 604 -22.93 100.93 -18.07
C LYS A 604 -23.40 99.70 -17.28
N TYR A 605 -22.70 99.35 -16.21
CA TYR A 605 -23.09 98.26 -15.33
C TYR A 605 -24.34 98.64 -14.52
N LYS A 606 -25.25 97.69 -14.36
CA LYS A 606 -26.49 97.86 -13.59
C LYS A 606 -26.43 97.05 -12.32
N ASN A 607 -26.54 97.72 -11.18
CA ASN A 607 -26.68 97.08 -9.87
C ASN A 607 -27.89 96.12 -9.85
N GLY A 608 -27.70 94.97 -9.20
CA GLY A 608 -28.63 93.84 -9.16
C GLY A 608 -28.54 92.88 -10.34
N THR A 609 -27.50 92.99 -11.18
CA THR A 609 -27.27 92.04 -12.29
C THR A 609 -26.83 90.69 -11.75
N ARG A 610 -27.45 89.61 -12.23
CA ARG A 610 -27.03 88.22 -11.91
C ARG A 610 -25.74 87.87 -12.64
N LEU A 611 -24.75 87.39 -11.92
CA LEU A 611 -23.42 87.12 -12.48
C LEU A 611 -23.25 85.65 -12.84
N THR A 612 -23.19 85.36 -14.14
CA THR A 612 -23.00 84.00 -14.69
C THR A 612 -21.58 83.74 -15.19
N ASN A 613 -20.70 84.73 -15.11
CA ASN A 613 -19.32 84.66 -15.58
C ASN A 613 -18.49 85.73 -14.88
N ASN A 614 -17.17 85.53 -14.86
CA ASN A 614 -16.25 86.55 -14.35
C ASN A 614 -16.40 87.82 -15.18
N ILE A 615 -16.44 88.97 -14.52
CA ILE A 615 -16.56 90.28 -15.17
C ILE A 615 -15.48 91.22 -14.64
N THR A 616 -15.11 92.20 -15.46
CA THR A 616 -14.28 93.34 -15.05
C THR A 616 -15.12 94.59 -15.19
N LEU A 617 -15.24 95.35 -14.09
CA LEU A 617 -15.92 96.62 -14.04
C LEU A 617 -14.90 97.76 -14.20
N TYR A 618 -15.11 98.58 -15.23
CA TYR A 618 -14.28 99.71 -15.62
C TYR A 618 -14.86 101.01 -15.07
N GLY A 619 -14.16 101.66 -14.14
CA GLY A 619 -14.61 102.89 -13.50
C GLY A 619 -14.24 104.11 -14.33
N LYS A 620 -15.21 105.00 -14.57
CA LYS A 620 -15.02 106.24 -15.33
C LYS A 620 -15.10 107.47 -14.43
N PHE A 621 -14.02 108.26 -14.41
CA PHE A 621 -14.00 109.59 -13.79
C PHE A 621 -14.05 110.69 -14.86
N VAL A 622 -14.70 111.81 -14.52
CA VAL A 622 -14.80 113.00 -15.36
C VAL A 622 -14.27 114.19 -14.56
N LYS A 623 -13.20 114.85 -15.04
CA LYS A 623 -12.58 116.00 -14.39
C LYS A 623 -13.48 117.24 -14.47
N ILE A 624 -13.62 117.98 -13.37
CA ILE A 624 -14.46 119.18 -13.29
C ILE A 624 -13.62 120.42 -13.67
N SER A 625 -13.97 121.12 -14.74
CA SER A 625 -13.13 122.18 -15.34
C SER A 625 -13.45 123.62 -14.91
N ASN A 626 -14.27 123.87 -13.87
CA ASN A 626 -14.47 125.21 -13.26
C ASN A 626 -15.11 125.14 -11.85
N PRO A 627 -14.42 125.50 -10.75
CA PRO A 627 -14.97 125.42 -9.40
C PRO A 627 -15.39 126.79 -8.86
N ILE A 628 -16.67 127.17 -8.94
CA ILE A 628 -17.21 128.34 -8.20
C ILE A 628 -18.57 128.02 -7.55
N THR A 629 -18.54 127.98 -6.22
CA THR A 629 -19.60 128.18 -5.20
C THR A 629 -20.84 127.28 -5.17
N ARG A 630 -20.94 126.43 -4.14
CA ARG A 630 -22.22 126.17 -3.44
C ARG A 630 -22.01 125.80 -1.96
N THR A 631 -21.66 126.82 -1.17
CA THR A 631 -21.94 126.85 0.26
C THR A 631 -23.45 127.08 0.46
N ILE A 632 -24.02 126.52 1.53
CA ILE A 632 -25.41 126.73 2.04
C ILE A 632 -26.49 125.86 1.36
N HIS A 633 -26.68 124.61 1.81
CA HIS A 633 -27.99 123.96 1.73
C HIS A 633 -28.28 122.86 2.77
N THR A 634 -27.73 122.94 3.99
CA THR A 634 -28.02 121.93 5.04
C THR A 634 -28.32 122.49 6.44
N MET A 635 -28.58 123.80 6.58
CA MET A 635 -29.05 124.39 7.86
C MET A 635 -30.58 124.53 8.00
N TYR A 636 -31.38 124.21 6.97
CA TYR A 636 -32.84 124.46 7.00
C TYR A 636 -33.71 123.31 7.53
N HIS A 637 -33.19 122.09 7.73
CA HIS A 637 -34.02 120.96 8.20
C HIS A 637 -34.14 120.84 9.72
N LYS A 638 -33.30 121.52 10.51
CA LYS A 638 -33.28 121.36 11.98
C LYS A 638 -34.33 122.20 12.73
N TYR A 639 -34.76 123.34 12.17
CA TYR A 639 -35.69 124.26 12.85
C TYR A 639 -37.20 123.97 12.61
N ILE A 640 -37.55 123.32 11.50
CA ILE A 640 -38.94 122.91 11.21
C ILE A 640 -39.38 121.74 12.12
N PHE A 641 -38.47 120.87 12.51
CA PHE A 641 -38.79 119.72 13.37
C PHE A 641 -39.14 120.11 14.82
N LEU A 642 -38.53 121.18 15.35
CA LEU A 642 -38.80 121.69 16.70
C LEU A 642 -40.17 122.40 16.81
N LEU A 643 -40.67 122.98 15.73
CA LEU A 643 -41.97 123.68 15.70
C LEU A 643 -43.16 122.69 15.66
N ILE A 644 -42.98 121.52 15.06
CA ILE A 644 -44.02 120.46 14.95
C ILE A 644 -44.21 119.71 16.29
N LEU A 645 -43.13 119.55 17.08
CA LEU A 645 -43.19 118.90 18.40
C LEU A 645 -43.91 119.75 19.48
N GLY A 646 -43.80 121.08 19.40
CA GLY A 646 -44.48 121.99 20.34
C GLY A 646 -46.01 122.00 20.21
N VAL A 647 -46.53 121.90 18.98
CA VAL A 647 -47.98 121.92 18.70
C VAL A 647 -48.66 120.61 19.13
N MET A 648 -47.97 119.47 19.02
CA MET A 648 -48.52 118.17 19.49
C MET A 648 -48.65 118.08 21.01
N PHE A 649 -47.79 118.75 21.79
CA PHE A 649 -47.83 118.69 23.25
C PHE A 649 -49.04 119.46 23.83
N VAL A 650 -49.44 120.57 23.21
CA VAL A 650 -50.61 121.38 23.62
C VAL A 650 -51.93 120.64 23.33
N CYS A 651 -52.02 119.90 22.22
CA CYS A 651 -53.21 119.10 21.89
C CYS A 651 -53.44 117.91 22.85
N VAL A 652 -52.39 117.29 23.40
CA VAL A 652 -52.50 116.15 24.34
C VAL A 652 -52.96 116.59 25.73
N VAL A 653 -52.59 117.80 26.17
CA VAL A 653 -52.99 118.36 27.48
C VAL A 653 -54.47 118.77 27.46
N LEU A 654 -54.94 119.38 26.37
CA LEU A 654 -56.36 119.73 26.17
C LEU A 654 -57.27 118.49 26.08
N PHE A 655 -56.80 117.39 25.47
CA PHE A 655 -57.57 116.14 25.38
C PHE A 655 -57.70 115.40 26.73
N LYS A 656 -56.74 115.57 27.65
CA LYS A 656 -56.79 114.97 29.01
C LYS A 656 -57.76 115.69 29.96
N ILE A 657 -57.96 117.00 29.79
CA ILE A 657 -58.88 117.79 30.64
C ILE A 657 -60.34 117.54 30.25
N VAL A 658 -60.64 117.38 28.95
CA VAL A 658 -62.02 117.11 28.46
C VAL A 658 -62.49 115.69 28.81
N ARG A 659 -61.59 114.70 28.95
CA ARG A 659 -61.93 113.32 29.37
C ARG A 659 -62.27 113.17 30.86
N ARG A 660 -61.76 114.05 31.74
CA ARG A 660 -62.06 113.99 33.20
C ARG A 660 -63.46 114.52 33.57
N VAL A 661 -64.10 115.32 32.72
CA VAL A 661 -65.42 115.91 33.00
C VAL A 661 -66.60 115.00 32.58
N LYS A 662 -66.37 114.03 31.67
CA LYS A 662 -67.43 113.13 31.16
C LYS A 662 -67.58 111.79 31.89
N PHE A 663 -66.60 111.36 32.70
CA PHE A 663 -66.58 109.99 33.25
C PHE A 663 -67.07 109.84 34.70
N TYR A 664 -67.28 110.91 35.46
CA TYR A 664 -67.85 110.78 36.82
C TYR A 664 -69.39 110.82 36.86
N ARG A 665 -70.06 111.02 35.72
CA ARG A 665 -71.52 111.16 35.64
C ARG A 665 -72.27 109.85 35.27
N MET A 666 -71.62 108.70 35.15
CA MET A 666 -72.27 107.50 34.56
C MET A 666 -72.02 106.12 35.18
N GLU A 667 -71.34 105.94 36.32
CA GLU A 667 -71.21 104.60 36.92
C GLU A 667 -71.56 104.54 38.42
N LYS A 668 -72.64 103.79 38.71
CA LYS A 668 -73.06 103.21 40.00
C LYS A 668 -73.74 104.14 41.01
N SER A 669 -75.06 104.32 41.14
CA SER A 669 -76.30 103.74 40.57
C SER A 669 -76.21 102.30 40.04
N ALA A 670 -76.57 101.34 40.89
CA ALA A 670 -76.65 99.89 40.69
C ALA A 670 -75.46 99.06 41.24
N ARG A 671 -75.46 98.80 42.55
CA ARG A 671 -75.97 97.53 43.13
C ARG A 671 -76.14 97.70 44.64
N LYS A 672 -77.32 97.27 45.11
CA LYS A 672 -77.69 97.04 46.52
C LYS A 672 -76.79 96.00 47.16
#